data_AF-A0A8T1ZCB6-F1
#
_entry.id   AF-A0A8T1ZCB6-F1
#
_cell.length_a   1.000
_cell.length_b   1.000
_cell.length_c   1.000
_cell.angle_alpha   90.00
_cell.angle_beta   90.00
_cell.angle_gamma   90.00
#
_symmetry.space_group_name_H-M   'P 1'
#
loop_
_entity.id
_entity.type
_entity.pdbx_description
1 polymer ?
#
loop_
_entity_poly.entity_id
_entity_poly.type
_entity_poly.pdbx_seq_one_letter_code
_entity_poly.pdbx_strand_id
1 'polypeptide(L)'
;MALKSLNNIWIRRQQCPCGDWKCYIKLEGDESTCQVTKSEIESTTTTTSSLYDTVFMPYVGQIFRTDDEAFEYYSTFARKSGFSIRKARSTESQNLGVYRRDFVCYRSGFNQPRKKANVEHPRERKSVRCGCDAKLYLTKEVVDGVSHWYVSQFSNVHNHELLEDDQVRLLPAYRKIQQGDQDRILLLSKAGFPVNRIVKLLELEKGVQAGQLPFIEKDVRNFVRACKKSVQENDAFLSEKRESDTLELLESCKGLAERDMDFAYDCTSDENQKVENLAWAFGDSVQAYSLFGDVVVFDTSYRSIPYGLLLGVFFGIDNNGKAMLLGCVLLQDESCRSFTWALQTFVRFMRGRHPQTILTDIDTGLKEAIAREMPNTNHVVFMWHIVSKLASWFSQALGSHYDEFRAGFDMLCRAGNVDEFEQQWNLLVTRFGLVPDRHAALLYSCRASWSPCYIREHFVAQTMTPEFNISIDSFLKRIVTGPTCMQLLLEERALQVSAAASLAKQIPPRFTYSSLKTCMPMEDHARGVLTPYAFSVLQNEMVLSVQYAVAEMANGPYIVHHFKKMEGECCVIWNPENEEIQCSCKEFEHSGILCRHTLRVLTVKNCFHIPDQYFLLRWRQESPHVAAENQNGQGIDDDCAQTFHSLTETLLTESMISKDRVDYANQELTLLIDRVRNIAPSNCLYQP
;
A
#
# COMPACT_ATOMS: atom_id res chain seq x y z
N MET A 1 -12.14 -10.76 31.17
CA MET A 1 -12.23 -10.78 29.70
C MET A 1 -11.40 -9.61 29.19
N ALA A 2 -10.22 -9.89 28.66
CA ALA A 2 -9.31 -8.88 28.13
C ALA A 2 -9.98 -8.17 26.94
N LEU A 3 -10.06 -6.83 27.00
CA LEU A 3 -10.37 -6.02 25.83
C LEU A 3 -9.40 -6.40 24.73
N LYS A 4 -9.89 -6.97 23.61
CA LYS A 4 -9.08 -7.08 22.41
C LYS A 4 -8.64 -5.67 22.02
N SER A 5 -7.31 -5.46 22.02
CA SER A 5 -6.67 -4.29 21.43
C SER A 5 -7.32 -3.98 20.09
N LEU A 6 -7.75 -2.73 19.88
CA LEU A 6 -8.12 -2.21 18.57
C LEU A 6 -6.86 -2.29 17.68
N ASN A 7 -6.70 -3.38 16.95
CA ASN A 7 -5.59 -3.61 16.03
C ASN A 7 -5.42 -2.45 15.05
N ASN A 8 -4.18 -2.12 14.71
CA ASN A 8 -3.84 -1.11 13.72
C ASN A 8 -4.51 -1.40 12.37
N ILE A 9 -5.36 -0.47 11.92
CA ILE A 9 -6.03 -0.59 10.64
C ILE A 9 -5.38 0.38 9.66
N TRP A 10 -4.65 -0.18 8.72
CA TRP A 10 -4.09 0.53 7.59
C TRP A 10 -5.04 0.41 6.41
N ILE A 11 -5.27 1.53 5.73
CA ILE A 11 -5.97 1.55 4.46
C ILE A 11 -4.97 1.87 3.38
N ARG A 12 -4.99 1.08 2.32
CA ARG A 12 -4.31 1.43 1.08
C ARG A 12 -5.07 2.56 0.37
N ARG A 13 -4.34 3.63 0.03
CA ARG A 13 -4.78 4.90 -0.58
C ARG A 13 -6.05 4.76 -1.42
N GLN A 14 -7.10 5.49 -1.02
CA GLN A 14 -8.44 5.36 -1.62
C GLN A 14 -8.84 6.54 -2.53
N GLN A 15 -8.13 7.67 -2.47
CA GLN A 15 -8.40 8.80 -3.34
C GLN A 15 -7.79 8.57 -4.72
N CYS A 16 -8.64 8.72 -5.73
CA CYS A 16 -8.27 8.54 -7.12
C CYS A 16 -7.51 9.78 -7.63
N PRO A 17 -6.36 9.61 -8.30
CA PRO A 17 -5.52 10.73 -8.73
C PRO A 17 -6.16 11.58 -9.85
N CYS A 18 -7.32 11.20 -10.38
CA CYS A 18 -8.07 12.02 -11.33
C CYS A 18 -8.77 13.23 -10.68
N GLY A 19 -8.73 13.36 -9.35
CA GLY A 19 -9.30 14.49 -8.61
C GLY A 19 -10.83 14.45 -8.42
N ASP A 20 -11.51 13.43 -8.95
CA ASP A 20 -12.95 13.26 -8.71
C ASP A 20 -13.20 12.50 -7.40
N TRP A 21 -13.87 13.14 -6.45
CA TRP A 21 -14.26 12.54 -5.18
C TRP A 21 -15.18 11.31 -5.34
N LYS A 22 -15.82 11.12 -6.50
CA LYS A 22 -16.63 9.93 -6.83
C LYS A 22 -15.79 8.78 -7.37
N CYS A 23 -14.56 9.04 -7.85
CA CYS A 23 -13.63 8.01 -8.27
C CYS A 23 -12.93 7.43 -7.03
N TYR A 24 -13.19 6.15 -6.75
CA TYR A 24 -12.52 5.42 -5.68
C TYR A 24 -11.82 4.21 -6.29
N ILE A 25 -10.53 4.06 -5.98
CA ILE A 25 -9.76 2.88 -6.35
C ILE A 25 -10.19 1.75 -5.40
N LYS A 26 -10.82 0.71 -5.94
CA LYS A 26 -10.89 -0.59 -5.26
C LYS A 26 -9.59 -1.32 -5.56
N LEU A 27 -8.86 -1.76 -4.54
CA LEU A 27 -7.70 -2.63 -4.73
C LEU A 27 -7.73 -3.83 -3.79
N GLU A 28 -7.14 -4.91 -4.32
CA GLU A 28 -7.54 -6.31 -4.20
C GLU A 28 -7.30 -7.04 -2.87
N GLY A 29 -8.30 -7.87 -2.56
CA GLY A 29 -8.18 -9.18 -1.91
C GLY A 29 -9.10 -10.21 -2.59
N ASP A 30 -9.41 -10.04 -3.89
CA ASP A 30 -10.54 -10.69 -4.58
C ASP A 30 -10.15 -11.60 -5.78
N GLU A 31 -8.86 -11.77 -6.13
CA GLU A 31 -8.48 -12.54 -7.34
C GLU A 31 -7.60 -13.77 -7.13
N SER A 32 -7.59 -14.37 -5.93
CA SER A 32 -6.92 -15.67 -5.72
C SER A 32 -7.83 -16.74 -5.12
N THR A 33 -9.04 -16.91 -5.68
CA THR A 33 -9.85 -18.14 -5.55
C THR A 33 -11.01 -18.13 -6.56
N CYS A 34 -10.71 -18.19 -7.86
CA CYS A 34 -11.71 -18.52 -8.88
C CYS A 34 -11.18 -19.56 -9.87
N GLN A 35 -10.65 -20.66 -9.35
CA GLN A 35 -10.62 -21.94 -10.04
C GLN A 35 -10.92 -23.04 -9.02
N VAL A 36 -12.21 -23.29 -8.77
CA VAL A 36 -12.65 -24.59 -8.28
C VAL A 36 -13.48 -25.20 -9.40
N THR A 37 -12.88 -26.22 -9.99
CA THR A 37 -13.48 -27.17 -10.91
C THR A 37 -14.83 -27.65 -10.38
N LYS A 38 -15.82 -27.58 -11.26
CA LYS A 38 -17.16 -28.12 -11.09
C LYS A 38 -17.06 -29.66 -11.12
N SER A 39 -16.88 -30.29 -9.97
CA SER A 39 -17.06 -31.74 -9.81
C SER A 39 -17.45 -32.08 -8.37
N GLU A 40 -18.69 -32.55 -8.24
CA GLU A 40 -19.21 -33.50 -7.26
C GLU A 40 -18.67 -33.43 -5.82
N ILE A 41 -19.47 -32.82 -4.92
CA ILE A 41 -19.54 -33.26 -3.53
C ILE A 41 -21.02 -33.37 -3.16
N GLU A 42 -21.45 -34.62 -3.06
CA GLU A 42 -22.71 -35.05 -2.50
C GLU A 42 -22.88 -34.56 -1.06
N SER A 43 -24.14 -34.26 -0.74
CA SER A 43 -24.75 -34.23 0.58
C SER A 43 -23.90 -34.75 1.75
N THR A 44 -23.55 -33.87 2.68
CA THR A 44 -23.45 -34.23 4.10
C THR A 44 -23.73 -33.01 4.97
N THR A 45 -25.02 -32.76 5.16
CA THR A 45 -25.57 -31.94 6.23
C THR A 45 -25.09 -32.51 7.56
N THR A 46 -24.04 -31.93 8.14
CA THR A 46 -23.64 -32.24 9.52
C THR A 46 -24.50 -31.39 10.46
N THR A 47 -25.69 -31.91 10.72
CA THR A 47 -26.61 -31.44 11.75
C THR A 47 -25.93 -31.59 13.11
N THR A 48 -25.35 -30.51 13.64
CA THR A 48 -25.11 -30.39 15.08
C THR A 48 -26.44 -30.00 15.72
N SER A 49 -27.24 -31.02 16.00
CA SER A 49 -28.50 -30.92 16.74
C SER A 49 -28.22 -30.42 18.15
N SER A 50 -28.49 -29.13 18.41
CA SER A 50 -28.70 -28.62 19.76
C SER A 50 -30.18 -28.80 20.11
N LEU A 51 -30.45 -29.67 21.10
CA LEU A 51 -31.76 -30.14 21.55
C LEU A 51 -32.68 -29.09 22.22
N TYR A 52 -32.73 -27.84 21.76
CA TYR A 52 -33.51 -26.78 22.45
C TYR A 52 -34.16 -25.68 21.58
N ASP A 53 -34.46 -25.90 20.29
CA ASP A 53 -35.09 -24.83 19.49
C ASP A 53 -36.44 -25.19 18.82
N THR A 54 -37.18 -26.13 19.39
CA THR A 54 -38.59 -26.35 19.04
C THR A 54 -39.46 -25.40 19.86
N VAL A 55 -39.69 -24.19 19.33
CA VAL A 55 -40.59 -23.21 19.96
C VAL A 55 -42.02 -23.55 19.57
N PHE A 56 -42.80 -24.05 20.54
CA PHE A 56 -44.20 -24.39 20.34
C PHE A 56 -45.10 -23.17 20.45
N MET A 57 -46.29 -23.26 19.83
CA MET A 57 -47.31 -22.23 19.96
C MET A 57 -47.66 -22.00 21.43
N PRO A 58 -47.64 -20.74 21.93
CA PRO A 58 -48.04 -20.44 23.30
C PRO A 58 -49.48 -20.90 23.58
N TYR A 59 -49.76 -21.25 24.83
CA TYR A 59 -51.11 -21.65 25.25
C TYR A 59 -51.49 -21.01 26.59
N VAL A 60 -52.80 -20.85 26.81
CA VAL A 60 -53.34 -20.31 28.07
C VAL A 60 -52.97 -21.25 29.22
N GLY A 61 -52.38 -20.69 30.29
CA GLY A 61 -51.87 -21.43 31.43
C GLY A 61 -50.38 -21.79 31.37
N GLN A 62 -49.67 -21.51 30.27
CA GLN A 62 -48.21 -21.66 30.21
C GLN A 62 -47.51 -20.73 31.20
N ILE A 63 -46.51 -21.23 31.93
CA ILE A 63 -45.84 -20.53 33.04
C ILE A 63 -44.40 -20.15 32.67
N PHE A 64 -43.98 -18.95 33.07
CA PHE A 64 -42.63 -18.40 32.95
C PHE A 64 -42.15 -17.88 34.30
N ARG A 65 -40.83 -17.82 34.51
CA ARG A 65 -40.26 -17.28 35.75
C ARG A 65 -40.29 -15.76 35.77
N THR A 66 -40.13 -15.14 34.60
CA THR A 66 -40.11 -13.68 34.44
C THR A 66 -40.95 -13.25 33.23
N ASP A 67 -41.39 -11.99 33.20
CA ASP A 67 -42.06 -11.46 32.01
C ASP A 67 -41.09 -11.26 30.83
N ASP A 68 -39.79 -11.11 31.09
CA ASP A 68 -38.77 -11.02 30.04
C ASP A 68 -38.50 -12.37 29.37
N GLU A 69 -38.48 -13.47 30.13
CA GLU A 69 -38.44 -14.83 29.58
C GLU A 69 -39.66 -15.11 28.68
N ALA A 70 -40.84 -14.72 29.16
CA ALA A 70 -42.07 -14.83 28.37
C ALA A 70 -42.03 -13.94 27.10
N PHE A 71 -41.43 -12.75 27.19
CA PHE A 71 -41.27 -11.85 26.06
C PHE A 71 -40.31 -12.42 25.01
N GLU A 72 -39.20 -13.04 25.44
CA GLU A 72 -38.24 -13.69 24.57
C GLU A 72 -38.86 -14.91 23.89
N TYR A 73 -39.55 -15.77 24.66
CA TYR A 73 -40.28 -16.92 24.12
C TYR A 73 -41.29 -16.50 23.05
N TYR A 74 -42.13 -15.51 23.36
CA TYR A 74 -43.14 -15.03 22.40
C TYR A 74 -42.50 -14.29 21.21
N SER A 75 -41.37 -13.60 21.40
CA SER A 75 -40.63 -12.95 20.32
C SER A 75 -40.07 -13.96 19.32
N THR A 76 -39.55 -15.09 19.82
CA THR A 76 -39.03 -16.18 18.99
C THR A 76 -40.15 -16.90 18.25
N PHE A 77 -41.28 -17.19 18.92
CA PHE A 77 -42.48 -17.70 18.28
C PHE A 77 -42.98 -16.76 17.17
N ALA A 78 -43.08 -15.46 17.47
CA ALA A 78 -43.55 -14.45 16.52
C ALA A 78 -42.65 -14.37 15.29
N ARG A 79 -41.33 -14.42 15.50
CA ARG A 79 -40.34 -14.42 14.41
C ARG A 79 -40.54 -15.62 13.48
N LYS A 80 -40.62 -16.83 14.04
CA LYS A 80 -40.87 -18.08 13.29
C LYS A 80 -42.25 -18.10 12.62
N SER A 81 -43.18 -17.31 13.13
CA SER A 81 -44.56 -17.19 12.61
C SER A 81 -44.78 -15.98 11.70
N GLY A 82 -43.73 -15.28 11.26
CA GLY A 82 -43.87 -14.22 10.26
C GLY A 82 -44.24 -12.82 10.77
N PHE A 83 -44.17 -12.55 12.08
CA PHE A 83 -44.52 -11.24 12.63
C PHE A 83 -43.58 -10.78 13.75
N SER A 84 -43.81 -9.58 14.30
CA SER A 84 -43.08 -9.07 15.47
C SER A 84 -44.03 -8.54 16.53
N ILE A 85 -43.58 -8.52 17.77
CA ILE A 85 -44.37 -8.15 18.94
C ILE A 85 -43.85 -6.87 19.61
N ARG A 86 -44.69 -6.27 20.45
CA ARG A 86 -44.32 -5.14 21.32
C ARG A 86 -45.00 -5.25 22.69
N LYS A 87 -44.36 -4.69 23.73
CA LYS A 87 -45.01 -4.48 25.04
C LYS A 87 -46.08 -3.38 24.88
N ALA A 88 -47.34 -3.68 25.19
CA ALA A 88 -48.48 -2.80 24.96
C ALA A 88 -48.92 -2.05 26.22
N ARG A 89 -49.19 -2.79 27.30
CA ARG A 89 -49.64 -2.28 28.58
C ARG A 89 -48.97 -3.06 29.69
N SER A 90 -48.74 -2.38 30.81
CA SER A 90 -48.39 -2.99 32.08
C SER A 90 -49.29 -2.45 33.17
N THR A 91 -49.69 -3.32 34.09
CA THR A 91 -50.44 -2.92 35.29
C THR A 91 -49.62 -3.25 36.52
N GLU A 92 -49.54 -2.28 37.41
CA GLU A 92 -48.78 -2.35 38.65
C GLU A 92 -49.71 -2.41 39.86
N SER A 93 -49.26 -3.10 40.90
CA SER A 93 -49.92 -3.20 42.20
C SER A 93 -48.90 -2.86 43.28
N GLN A 94 -49.34 -2.16 44.33
CA GLN A 94 -48.49 -1.75 45.45
C GLN A 94 -47.79 -2.93 46.14
N ASN A 95 -48.41 -4.11 46.14
CA ASN A 95 -47.91 -5.29 46.85
C ASN A 95 -47.09 -6.24 45.95
N LEU A 96 -47.29 -6.20 44.62
CA LEU A 96 -46.75 -7.20 43.69
C LEU A 96 -45.83 -6.60 42.62
N GLY A 97 -45.70 -5.27 42.57
CA GLY A 97 -45.08 -4.56 41.47
C GLY A 97 -45.89 -4.73 40.17
N VAL A 98 -45.23 -4.80 39.03
CA VAL A 98 -45.90 -5.17 37.78
C VAL A 98 -46.47 -6.58 37.92
N TYR A 99 -47.78 -6.72 37.81
CA TYR A 99 -48.48 -8.01 37.92
C TYR A 99 -49.23 -8.41 36.66
N ARG A 100 -49.34 -7.51 35.67
CA ARG A 100 -49.90 -7.83 34.36
C ARG A 100 -49.06 -7.22 33.24
N ARG A 101 -48.81 -7.99 32.19
CA ARG A 101 -48.09 -7.56 30.98
C ARG A 101 -48.86 -7.99 29.73
N ASP A 102 -49.13 -7.04 28.86
CA ASP A 102 -49.78 -7.31 27.58
C ASP A 102 -48.75 -7.22 26.45
N PHE A 103 -48.51 -8.33 25.74
CA PHE A 103 -47.72 -8.37 24.50
C PHE A 103 -48.66 -8.49 23.31
N VAL A 104 -48.45 -7.67 22.29
CA VAL A 104 -49.33 -7.63 21.11
C VAL A 104 -48.52 -7.61 19.83
N CYS A 105 -49.12 -8.02 18.71
CA CYS A 105 -48.55 -7.82 17.39
C CYS A 105 -48.20 -6.33 17.19
N TYR A 106 -47.08 -6.06 16.52
CA TYR A 106 -46.63 -4.70 16.24
C TYR A 106 -47.69 -3.86 15.51
N ARG A 107 -48.52 -4.51 14.67
CA ARG A 107 -49.63 -3.90 13.91
C ARG A 107 -50.96 -3.82 14.70
N SER A 108 -50.96 -4.18 15.98
CA SER A 108 -52.14 -4.12 16.84
C SER A 108 -52.55 -2.69 17.21
N GLY A 109 -53.87 -2.49 17.30
CA GLY A 109 -54.55 -1.22 17.58
C GLY A 109 -54.69 -0.34 16.33
N PHE A 110 -55.24 0.85 16.52
CA PHE A 110 -55.34 1.88 15.48
C PHE A 110 -54.48 3.09 15.86
N ASN A 111 -54.06 3.86 14.87
CA ASN A 111 -53.32 5.08 15.13
C ASN A 111 -54.25 6.10 15.78
N GLN A 112 -53.95 6.54 16.99
CA GLN A 112 -54.63 7.67 17.60
C GLN A 112 -53.81 8.92 17.29
N PRO A 113 -54.34 9.90 16.54
CA PRO A 113 -53.61 11.13 16.26
C PRO A 113 -53.35 11.86 17.59
N ARG A 114 -52.07 11.97 17.97
CA ARG A 114 -51.67 12.86 19.06
C ARG A 114 -51.90 14.30 18.57
N LYS A 115 -52.80 15.04 19.21
CA LYS A 115 -52.92 16.50 19.02
C LYS A 115 -51.56 17.12 19.32
N LYS A 116 -50.81 17.52 18.29
CA LYS A 116 -49.74 18.52 18.40
C LYS A 116 -50.09 19.68 17.50
N ALA A 117 -50.04 20.87 18.07
CA ALA A 117 -50.24 22.13 17.38
C ALA A 117 -49.20 22.32 16.26
N ASN A 118 -49.67 22.84 15.12
CA ASN A 118 -48.95 23.42 13.99
C ASN A 118 -47.56 22.82 13.69
N VAL A 119 -47.54 21.80 12.84
CA VAL A 119 -46.35 21.45 12.05
C VAL A 119 -46.70 21.81 10.61
N GLU A 120 -46.04 22.82 10.04
CA GLU A 120 -46.38 23.37 8.72
C GLU A 120 -46.31 22.34 7.59
N HIS A 121 -45.59 21.22 7.73
CA HIS A 121 -45.54 20.16 6.71
C HIS A 121 -45.62 18.78 7.40
N PRO A 122 -46.81 18.21 7.65
CA PRO A 122 -46.93 16.87 8.23
C PRO A 122 -46.38 15.84 7.24
N ARG A 123 -45.40 15.03 7.66
CA ARG A 123 -44.96 13.86 6.87
C ARG A 123 -46.14 12.89 6.77
N GLU A 124 -46.66 12.66 5.56
CA GLU A 124 -47.67 11.64 5.28
C GLU A 124 -47.10 10.23 5.44
N ARG A 125 -46.99 9.74 6.68
CA ARG A 125 -46.74 8.32 6.96
C ARG A 125 -48.05 7.65 7.31
N LYS A 126 -48.54 6.78 6.42
CA LYS A 126 -49.62 5.84 6.76
C LYS A 126 -49.16 4.95 7.93
N SER A 127 -50.02 4.80 8.94
CA SER A 127 -49.73 3.94 10.09
C SER A 127 -49.72 2.48 9.67
N VAL A 128 -48.75 1.72 10.19
CA VAL A 128 -48.69 0.26 10.03
C VAL A 128 -49.69 -0.50 10.91
N ARG A 129 -50.29 0.19 11.89
CA ARG A 129 -51.31 -0.37 12.79
C ARG A 129 -52.65 -0.52 12.06
N CYS A 130 -53.15 -1.75 11.99
CA CYS A 130 -54.37 -2.13 11.28
C CYS A 130 -55.40 -2.83 12.19
N GLY A 131 -55.25 -2.70 13.51
CA GLY A 131 -56.17 -3.32 14.46
C GLY A 131 -55.98 -4.82 14.64
N CYS A 132 -54.77 -5.35 14.41
CA CYS A 132 -54.48 -6.78 14.59
C CYS A 132 -54.77 -7.23 16.04
N ASP A 133 -55.44 -8.39 16.21
CA ASP A 133 -55.87 -8.94 17.50
C ASP A 133 -54.87 -9.96 18.11
N ALA A 134 -53.80 -10.29 17.39
CA ALA A 134 -52.78 -11.19 17.92
C ALA A 134 -52.13 -10.61 19.19
N LYS A 135 -52.20 -11.38 20.28
CA LYS A 135 -51.84 -10.95 21.64
C LYS A 135 -51.50 -12.12 22.56
N LEU A 136 -50.68 -11.83 23.57
CA LEU A 136 -50.34 -12.71 24.69
C LEU A 136 -50.34 -11.88 25.98
N TYR A 137 -51.22 -12.20 26.91
CA TYR A 137 -51.37 -11.50 28.18
C TYR A 137 -50.88 -12.35 29.33
N LEU A 138 -49.98 -11.79 30.13
CA LEU A 138 -49.39 -12.44 31.29
C LEU A 138 -49.95 -11.86 32.58
N THR A 139 -50.18 -12.73 33.55
CA THR A 139 -50.53 -12.37 34.93
C THR A 139 -49.50 -13.00 35.87
N LYS A 140 -49.04 -12.20 36.83
CA LYS A 140 -48.13 -12.63 37.88
C LYS A 140 -48.94 -13.19 39.06
N GLU A 141 -48.52 -14.34 39.53
CA GLU A 141 -49.01 -14.99 40.74
C GLU A 141 -47.82 -15.29 41.64
N VAL A 142 -48.02 -15.22 42.96
CA VAL A 142 -46.97 -15.56 43.93
C VAL A 142 -47.46 -16.76 44.71
N VAL A 143 -46.80 -17.90 44.50
CA VAL A 143 -47.08 -19.17 45.18
C VAL A 143 -45.83 -19.52 46.00
N ASP A 144 -46.00 -19.74 47.30
CA ASP A 144 -44.92 -20.07 48.24
C ASP A 144 -43.74 -19.07 48.20
N GLY A 145 -44.03 -17.79 47.98
CA GLY A 145 -43.02 -16.72 47.91
C GLY A 145 -42.28 -16.62 46.57
N VAL A 146 -42.55 -17.51 45.61
CA VAL A 146 -41.95 -17.49 44.26
C VAL A 146 -42.95 -16.90 43.27
N SER A 147 -42.50 -15.88 42.51
CA SER A 147 -43.32 -15.29 41.46
C SER A 147 -43.32 -16.14 40.20
N HIS A 148 -44.51 -16.46 39.72
CA HIS A 148 -44.75 -17.15 38.46
C HIS A 148 -45.58 -16.26 37.55
N TRP A 149 -45.25 -16.23 36.26
CA TRP A 149 -45.99 -15.49 35.24
C TRP A 149 -46.69 -16.48 34.34
N TYR A 150 -48.03 -16.52 34.37
CA TYR A 150 -48.79 -17.41 33.51
C TYR A 150 -49.49 -16.66 32.38
N VAL A 151 -49.67 -17.33 31.24
CA VAL A 151 -50.43 -16.81 30.10
C VAL A 151 -51.92 -16.84 30.44
N SER A 152 -52.48 -15.68 30.74
CA SER A 152 -53.92 -15.51 31.03
C SER A 152 -54.79 -15.48 29.77
N GLN A 153 -54.24 -15.01 28.65
CA GLN A 153 -54.94 -14.95 27.37
C GLN A 153 -53.95 -15.04 26.21
N PHE A 154 -54.29 -15.78 25.16
CA PHE A 154 -53.52 -15.88 23.94
C PHE A 154 -54.43 -15.87 22.71
N SER A 155 -54.07 -15.11 21.68
CA SER A 155 -54.69 -15.11 20.36
C SER A 155 -53.60 -14.97 19.31
N ASN A 156 -53.59 -15.84 18.30
CA ASN A 156 -52.69 -15.76 17.15
C ASN A 156 -53.45 -15.43 15.85
N VAL A 157 -54.57 -14.72 15.96
CA VAL A 157 -55.39 -14.32 14.81
C VAL A 157 -54.86 -13.01 14.25
N HIS A 158 -54.43 -13.02 12.99
CA HIS A 158 -53.93 -11.85 12.28
C HIS A 158 -54.91 -11.43 11.19
N ASN A 159 -55.08 -10.11 11.03
CA ASN A 159 -55.89 -9.52 9.95
C ASN A 159 -55.02 -8.94 8.82
N HIS A 160 -53.78 -9.42 8.75
CA HIS A 160 -52.79 -9.05 7.76
C HIS A 160 -51.92 -10.25 7.43
N GLU A 161 -51.31 -10.21 6.25
CA GLU A 161 -50.35 -11.21 5.81
C GLU A 161 -49.15 -11.31 6.77
N LEU A 162 -48.70 -12.55 6.97
CA LEU A 162 -47.51 -12.91 7.73
C LEU A 162 -46.33 -13.02 6.75
N LEU A 163 -45.15 -12.60 7.19
CA LEU A 163 -43.98 -12.48 6.34
C LEU A 163 -43.20 -13.80 6.27
N GLU A 164 -42.57 -14.04 5.12
CA GLU A 164 -41.56 -15.10 4.93
C GLU A 164 -40.25 -14.74 5.65
N ASP A 165 -39.40 -15.73 5.96
CA ASP A 165 -38.18 -15.56 6.77
C ASP A 165 -37.22 -14.45 6.26
N ASP A 166 -37.09 -14.32 4.95
CA ASP A 166 -36.26 -13.31 4.27
C ASP A 166 -36.80 -11.88 4.41
N GLN A 167 -38.10 -11.75 4.69
CA GLN A 167 -38.81 -10.50 4.94
C GLN A 167 -38.92 -10.20 6.44
N VAL A 168 -39.14 -11.22 7.28
CA VAL A 168 -39.24 -11.08 8.75
C VAL A 168 -37.99 -10.41 9.32
N ARG A 169 -36.80 -10.81 8.87
CA ARG A 169 -35.52 -10.22 9.31
C ARG A 169 -35.43 -8.71 9.11
N LEU A 170 -36.18 -8.15 8.16
CA LEU A 170 -36.20 -6.72 7.84
C LEU A 170 -37.11 -5.90 8.77
N LEU A 171 -37.88 -6.56 9.65
CA LEU A 171 -38.73 -5.89 10.63
C LEU A 171 -37.86 -5.14 11.66
N PRO A 172 -38.27 -3.92 12.09
CA PRO A 172 -37.48 -3.11 13.02
C PRO A 172 -37.10 -3.81 14.33
N ALA A 173 -37.91 -4.77 14.81
CA ALA A 173 -37.63 -5.53 16.03
C ALA A 173 -36.41 -6.45 15.90
N TYR A 174 -36.10 -6.91 14.68
CA TYR A 174 -35.05 -7.88 14.41
C TYR A 174 -33.79 -7.27 13.78
N ARG A 175 -33.85 -5.99 13.36
CA ARG A 175 -32.71 -5.24 12.80
C ARG A 175 -31.82 -4.60 13.86
N LYS A 176 -31.15 -5.44 14.66
CA LYS A 176 -30.20 -4.97 15.69
C LYS A 176 -28.78 -4.96 15.14
N ILE A 177 -28.06 -3.86 15.36
CA ILE A 177 -26.63 -3.76 15.09
C ILE A 177 -25.90 -4.29 16.34
N GLN A 178 -25.13 -5.36 16.18
CA GLN A 178 -24.39 -5.96 17.29
C GLN A 178 -23.25 -5.05 17.75
N GLN A 179 -22.81 -5.17 19.01
CA GLN A 179 -21.80 -4.27 19.58
C GLN A 179 -20.51 -4.20 18.75
N GLY A 180 -19.98 -5.35 18.30
CA GLY A 180 -18.80 -5.36 17.45
C GLY A 180 -18.98 -4.62 16.11
N ASP A 181 -20.19 -4.68 15.53
CA ASP A 181 -20.52 -3.93 14.32
C ASP A 181 -20.68 -2.44 14.62
N GLN A 182 -21.26 -2.08 15.77
CA GLN A 182 -21.38 -0.69 16.21
C GLN A 182 -20.00 -0.03 16.29
N ASP A 183 -19.05 -0.68 16.96
CA ASP A 183 -17.68 -0.17 17.10
C ASP A 183 -17.01 -0.03 15.72
N ARG A 184 -17.19 -1.02 14.84
CA ARG A 184 -16.66 -1.01 13.47
C ARG A 184 -17.26 0.10 12.61
N ILE A 185 -18.58 0.32 12.70
CA ILE A 185 -19.29 1.38 11.98
C ILE A 185 -18.81 2.76 12.43
N LEU A 186 -18.63 2.97 13.73
CA LEU A 186 -18.14 4.26 14.25
C LEU A 186 -16.74 4.56 13.74
N LEU A 187 -15.84 3.57 13.76
CA LEU A 187 -14.48 3.72 13.27
C LEU A 187 -14.44 4.11 11.79
N LEU A 188 -15.17 3.38 10.94
CA LEU A 188 -15.19 3.65 9.50
C LEU A 188 -15.89 4.99 9.18
N SER A 189 -16.96 5.32 9.90
CA SER A 189 -17.64 6.60 9.73
C SER A 189 -16.75 7.78 10.11
N LYS A 190 -15.90 7.64 11.15
CA LYS A 190 -14.90 8.65 11.53
C LYS A 190 -13.80 8.80 10.48
N ALA A 191 -13.41 7.69 9.83
CA ALA A 191 -12.47 7.69 8.71
C ALA A 191 -13.04 8.30 7.41
N GLY A 192 -14.25 8.88 7.45
CA GLY A 192 -14.88 9.54 6.30
C GLY A 192 -15.61 8.60 5.35
N PHE A 193 -15.77 7.31 5.69
CA PHE A 193 -16.46 6.37 4.81
C PHE A 193 -17.95 6.71 4.72
N PRO A 194 -18.52 6.79 3.51
CA PRO A 194 -19.95 6.92 3.37
C PRO A 194 -20.64 5.63 3.81
N VAL A 195 -21.84 5.75 4.40
CA VAL A 195 -22.55 4.66 5.07
C VAL A 195 -22.74 3.42 4.17
N ASN A 196 -23.00 3.61 2.89
CA ASN A 196 -23.12 2.51 1.92
C ASN A 196 -21.83 1.68 1.77
N ARG A 197 -20.65 2.30 1.93
CA ARG A 197 -19.35 1.60 1.90
C ARG A 197 -19.10 0.84 3.18
N ILE A 198 -19.47 1.42 4.32
CA ILE A 198 -19.39 0.76 5.62
C ILE A 198 -20.17 -0.56 5.59
N VAL A 199 -21.40 -0.53 5.06
CA VAL A 199 -22.24 -1.73 4.90
C VAL A 199 -21.56 -2.79 4.02
N LYS A 200 -21.05 -2.41 2.84
CA LYS A 200 -20.35 -3.34 1.94
C LYS A 200 -19.11 -3.98 2.57
N LEU A 201 -18.36 -3.19 3.34
CA LEU A 201 -17.17 -3.67 4.01
C LEU A 201 -17.52 -4.67 5.12
N LEU A 202 -18.58 -4.42 5.88
CA LEU A 202 -19.09 -5.37 6.88
C LEU A 202 -19.63 -6.66 6.23
N GLU A 203 -20.21 -6.58 5.03
CA GLU A 203 -20.63 -7.76 4.26
C GLU A 203 -19.42 -8.62 3.88
N LEU A 204 -18.36 -7.98 3.36
CA LEU A 204 -17.09 -8.62 3.00
C LEU A 204 -16.40 -9.26 4.22
N GLU A 205 -16.23 -8.52 5.31
CA GLU A 205 -15.58 -9.01 6.54
C GLU A 205 -16.26 -10.24 7.14
N LYS A 206 -17.58 -10.37 6.92
CA LYS A 206 -18.38 -11.48 7.42
C LYS A 206 -18.61 -12.59 6.39
N GLY A 207 -18.13 -12.43 5.16
CA GLY A 207 -18.34 -13.39 4.07
C GLY A 207 -19.82 -13.58 3.71
N VAL A 208 -20.65 -12.55 3.87
CA VAL A 208 -22.09 -12.61 3.55
C VAL A 208 -22.39 -11.90 2.22
N GLN A 209 -23.36 -12.41 1.46
CA GLN A 209 -23.80 -11.76 0.22
C GLN A 209 -24.44 -10.39 0.50
N ALA A 210 -24.42 -9.52 -0.51
CA ALA A 210 -25.00 -8.18 -0.41
C ALA A 210 -26.46 -8.22 0.07
N GLY A 211 -26.78 -7.40 1.08
CA GLY A 211 -28.11 -7.31 1.69
C GLY A 211 -28.44 -8.40 2.71
N GLN A 212 -27.49 -9.27 3.06
CA GLN A 212 -27.71 -10.35 4.04
C GLN A 212 -27.31 -9.99 5.48
N LEU A 213 -26.80 -8.78 5.72
CA LEU A 213 -26.56 -8.30 7.09
C LEU A 213 -27.86 -8.24 7.91
N PRO A 214 -27.79 -8.42 9.24
CA PRO A 214 -28.97 -8.38 10.11
C PRO A 214 -29.60 -7.00 10.22
N PHE A 215 -28.98 -5.96 9.65
CA PHE A 215 -29.44 -4.57 9.63
C PHE A 215 -29.26 -3.98 8.23
N ILE A 216 -29.97 -2.89 7.95
CA ILE A 216 -29.88 -2.22 6.64
C ILE A 216 -29.08 -0.92 6.73
N GLU A 217 -28.67 -0.38 5.59
CA GLU A 217 -27.92 0.89 5.49
C GLU A 217 -28.60 2.04 6.24
N LYS A 218 -29.93 2.07 6.26
CA LYS A 218 -30.69 3.08 7.00
C LYS A 218 -30.45 3.01 8.50
N ASP A 219 -30.29 1.81 9.06
CA ASP A 219 -30.05 1.60 10.49
C ASP A 219 -28.65 2.11 10.85
N VAL A 220 -27.65 1.79 10.02
CA VAL A 220 -26.27 2.33 10.14
C VAL A 220 -26.28 3.86 10.09
N ARG A 221 -27.03 4.46 9.15
CA ARG A 221 -27.16 5.93 9.03
C ARG A 221 -27.84 6.58 10.24
N ASN A 222 -28.78 5.89 10.86
CA ASN A 222 -29.46 6.36 12.06
C ASN A 222 -28.54 6.23 13.28
N PHE A 223 -27.83 5.11 13.39
CA PHE A 223 -26.86 4.84 14.44
C PHE A 223 -25.73 5.87 14.43
N VAL A 224 -25.08 6.10 13.28
CA VAL A 224 -24.05 7.15 13.12
C VAL A 224 -24.58 8.52 13.51
N ARG A 225 -25.83 8.85 13.13
CA ARG A 225 -26.46 10.13 13.52
C ARG A 225 -26.72 10.23 15.02
N ALA A 226 -27.16 9.16 15.66
CA ALA A 226 -27.41 9.12 17.10
C ALA A 226 -26.10 9.25 17.90
N CYS A 227 -25.03 8.64 17.39
CA CYS A 227 -23.71 8.67 17.99
C CYS A 227 -22.89 9.93 17.66
N LYS A 228 -23.40 10.89 16.89
CA LYS A 228 -22.64 12.12 16.54
C LYS A 228 -22.08 12.87 17.76
N LYS A 229 -22.75 12.81 18.93
CA LYS A 229 -22.25 13.40 20.18
C LYS A 229 -21.16 12.54 20.85
N SER A 230 -21.32 11.22 20.92
CA SER A 230 -20.29 10.31 21.46
C SER A 230 -19.06 10.16 20.55
N VAL A 231 -19.22 10.44 19.26
CA VAL A 231 -18.15 10.51 18.26
C VAL A 231 -17.18 11.67 18.56
N GLN A 232 -17.67 12.81 19.08
CA GLN A 232 -16.84 13.94 19.49
C GLN A 232 -16.03 13.66 20.77
N GLU A 233 -16.63 13.04 21.79
CA GLU A 233 -15.92 12.69 23.03
C GLU A 233 -14.88 11.57 22.82
N ASN A 234 -15.18 10.57 21.97
CA ASN A 234 -14.20 9.56 21.56
C ASN A 234 -13.14 10.09 20.56
N ASP A 235 -13.33 11.27 19.96
CA ASP A 235 -12.29 11.91 19.13
C ASP A 235 -11.18 12.50 19.99
N ALA A 236 -11.51 13.04 21.16
CA ALA A 236 -10.53 13.48 22.15
C ALA A 236 -9.68 12.30 22.66
N PHE A 237 -10.32 11.19 23.08
CA PHE A 237 -9.62 9.99 23.54
C PHE A 237 -8.75 9.35 22.46
N LEU A 238 -9.22 9.30 21.21
CA LEU A 238 -8.41 8.82 20.10
C LEU A 238 -7.28 9.80 19.77
N SER A 239 -7.51 11.12 19.81
CA SER A 239 -6.44 12.12 19.60
C SER A 239 -5.36 11.99 20.66
N GLU A 240 -5.73 11.86 21.94
CA GLU A 240 -4.80 11.61 23.05
C GLU A 240 -4.01 10.32 22.85
N LYS A 241 -4.66 9.23 22.42
CA LYS A 241 -3.97 7.97 22.12
C LYS A 241 -3.02 8.11 20.92
N ARG A 242 -3.43 8.81 19.85
CA ARG A 242 -2.56 9.06 18.69
C ARG A 242 -1.33 9.88 19.06
N GLU A 243 -1.54 10.91 19.87
CA GLU A 243 -0.49 11.78 20.39
C GLU A 243 0.47 10.96 21.27
N SER A 244 -0.06 10.12 22.16
CA SER A 244 0.74 9.20 22.97
C SER A 244 1.57 8.23 22.12
N ASP A 245 0.98 7.57 21.12
CA ASP A 245 1.69 6.60 20.27
C ASP A 245 2.75 7.32 19.41
N THR A 246 2.42 8.49 18.83
CA THR A 246 3.40 9.25 18.02
C THR A 246 4.56 9.77 18.89
N LEU A 247 4.27 10.15 20.14
CA LEU A 247 5.28 10.54 21.12
C LEU A 247 6.18 9.35 21.51
N GLU A 248 5.60 8.17 21.74
CA GLU A 248 6.37 6.93 22.01
C GLU A 248 7.32 6.58 20.85
N LEU A 249 6.88 6.79 19.60
CA LEU A 249 7.73 6.61 18.43
C LEU A 249 8.87 7.63 18.39
N LEU A 250 8.59 8.90 18.70
CA LEU A 250 9.61 9.94 18.78
C LEU A 250 10.64 9.62 19.88
N GLU A 251 10.19 9.18 21.07
CA GLU A 251 11.08 8.75 22.14
C GLU A 251 11.91 7.52 21.76
N SER A 252 11.33 6.58 21.00
CA SER A 252 12.08 5.45 20.44
C SER A 252 13.15 5.91 19.45
N CYS A 253 12.86 6.88 18.60
CA CYS A 253 13.84 7.47 17.68
C CYS A 253 14.98 8.16 18.44
N LYS A 254 14.67 8.93 19.49
CA LYS A 254 15.69 9.54 20.37
C LYS A 254 16.58 8.46 21.00
N GLY A 255 15.98 7.42 21.57
CA GLY A 255 16.71 6.32 22.19
C GLY A 255 17.53 5.48 21.21
N LEU A 256 17.20 5.49 19.91
CA LEU A 256 18.02 4.89 18.85
C LEU A 256 19.16 5.80 18.42
N ALA A 257 18.93 7.11 18.29
CA ALA A 257 19.96 8.11 18.00
C ALA A 257 21.06 8.14 19.08
N GLU A 258 20.73 7.82 20.33
CA GLU A 258 21.71 7.67 21.41
C GLU A 258 22.58 6.41 21.27
N ARG A 259 22.09 5.36 20.60
CA ARG A 259 22.78 4.06 20.45
C ARG A 259 23.53 3.93 19.13
N ASP A 260 23.02 4.55 18.07
CA ASP A 260 23.54 4.52 16.72
C ASP A 260 23.77 5.96 16.25
N MET A 261 25.05 6.35 16.16
CA MET A 261 25.48 7.69 15.74
C MET A 261 25.03 8.05 14.31
N ASP A 262 24.83 7.06 13.45
CA ASP A 262 24.39 7.27 12.07
C ASP A 262 22.86 7.23 11.94
N PHE A 263 22.11 6.86 13.00
CA PHE A 263 20.65 6.94 13.00
C PHE A 263 20.19 8.39 12.94
N ALA A 264 19.36 8.71 11.95
CA ALA A 264 18.87 10.06 11.72
C ALA A 264 17.35 10.12 11.89
N TYR A 265 16.86 11.16 12.53
CA TYR A 265 15.43 11.45 12.63
C TYR A 265 15.18 12.96 12.63
N ASP A 266 13.98 13.36 12.23
CA ASP A 266 13.54 14.76 12.25
C ASP A 266 12.01 14.79 12.43
N CYS A 267 11.52 15.84 13.07
CA CYS A 267 10.09 16.00 13.33
C CYS A 267 9.66 17.46 13.23
N THR A 268 8.39 17.65 12.90
CA THR A 268 7.72 18.96 12.97
C THR A 268 6.60 18.86 13.96
N SER A 269 6.36 19.96 14.68
CA SER A 269 5.27 20.06 15.64
C SER A 269 4.45 21.32 15.38
N ASP A 270 3.16 21.24 15.70
CA ASP A 270 2.25 22.37 15.64
C ASP A 270 2.47 23.37 16.80
N GLU A 271 1.66 24.43 16.83
CA GLU A 271 1.69 25.46 17.89
C GLU A 271 1.44 24.90 19.30
N ASN A 272 0.81 23.73 19.41
CA ASN A 272 0.52 23.03 20.66
C ASN A 272 1.57 21.94 20.99
N GLN A 273 2.72 21.93 20.30
CA GLN A 273 3.78 20.92 20.42
C GLN A 273 3.37 19.50 20.02
N LYS A 274 2.27 19.34 19.28
CA LYS A 274 1.86 18.05 18.76
C LYS A 274 2.64 17.74 17.48
N VAL A 275 3.21 16.54 17.41
CA VAL A 275 3.95 16.06 16.23
C VAL A 275 3.03 16.00 15.01
N GLU A 276 3.36 16.76 13.97
CA GLU A 276 2.65 16.79 12.68
C GLU A 276 3.27 15.78 11.71
N ASN A 277 4.60 15.80 11.59
CA ASN A 277 5.34 14.91 10.71
C ASN A 277 6.56 14.35 11.44
N LEU A 278 6.89 13.09 11.17
CA LEU A 278 8.03 12.38 11.75
C LEU A 278 8.71 11.55 10.68
N ALA A 279 10.02 11.71 10.53
CA ALA A 279 10.82 10.94 9.59
C ALA A 279 12.03 10.34 10.30
N TRP A 280 12.48 9.18 9.84
CA TRP A 280 13.69 8.55 10.35
C TRP A 280 14.35 7.65 9.30
N ALA A 281 15.66 7.44 9.47
CA ALA A 281 16.48 6.52 8.70
C ALA A 281 17.51 5.86 9.61
N PHE A 282 17.75 4.55 9.40
CA PHE A 282 18.76 3.81 10.14
C PHE A 282 20.16 4.11 9.60
N GLY A 283 21.19 4.04 10.45
CA GLY A 283 22.55 4.40 10.05
C GLY A 283 23.12 3.58 8.90
N ASP A 284 22.88 2.27 8.92
CA ASP A 284 23.19 1.35 7.84
C ASP A 284 22.39 1.62 6.55
N SER A 285 21.18 2.18 6.64
CA SER A 285 20.44 2.68 5.46
C SER A 285 21.10 3.92 4.86
N VAL A 286 21.57 4.85 5.69
CA VAL A 286 22.32 6.04 5.26
C VAL A 286 23.65 5.63 4.61
N GLN A 287 24.35 4.63 5.17
CA GLN A 287 25.57 4.08 4.59
C GLN A 287 25.27 3.38 3.26
N ALA A 288 24.25 2.52 3.20
CA ALA A 288 23.91 1.79 1.98
C ALA A 288 23.42 2.70 0.83
N TYR A 289 22.83 3.85 1.16
CA TYR A 289 22.51 4.90 0.19
C TYR A 289 23.75 5.39 -0.59
N SER A 290 24.95 5.30 -0.01
CA SER A 290 26.17 5.70 -0.72
C SER A 290 26.46 4.89 -1.99
N LEU A 291 26.00 3.63 -2.04
CA LEU A 291 26.19 2.72 -3.17
C LEU A 291 24.91 2.49 -3.98
N PHE A 292 23.74 2.55 -3.33
CA PHE A 292 22.45 2.18 -3.92
C PHE A 292 21.43 3.32 -3.93
N GLY A 293 21.86 4.55 -3.61
CA GLY A 293 21.01 5.75 -3.60
C GLY A 293 20.80 6.40 -4.96
N ASP A 294 21.34 5.83 -6.03
CA ASP A 294 21.14 6.26 -7.41
C ASP A 294 19.68 6.17 -7.86
N VAL A 295 18.95 5.14 -7.39
CA VAL A 295 17.52 4.94 -7.68
C VAL A 295 16.75 4.75 -6.37
N VAL A 296 15.73 5.58 -6.16
CA VAL A 296 14.87 5.52 -4.97
C VAL A 296 13.41 5.35 -5.37
N VAL A 297 12.71 4.43 -4.73
CA VAL A 297 11.24 4.33 -4.81
C VAL A 297 10.65 4.94 -3.55
N PHE A 298 9.78 5.93 -3.70
CA PHE A 298 9.03 6.53 -2.60
C PHE A 298 7.56 6.13 -2.67
N ASP A 299 7.17 5.18 -1.83
CA ASP A 299 5.80 4.68 -1.73
C ASP A 299 5.04 5.44 -0.64
N THR A 300 3.84 5.90 -0.96
CA THR A 300 2.91 6.56 -0.02
C THR A 300 1.54 5.87 -0.05
N SER A 301 1.55 4.55 -0.27
CA SER A 301 0.32 3.79 -0.51
C SER A 301 -0.55 3.62 0.72
N TYR A 302 -0.05 3.81 1.94
CA TYR A 302 -0.77 3.42 3.15
C TYR A 302 -1.06 4.61 4.07
N ARG A 303 -2.30 4.65 4.55
CA ARG A 303 -2.75 5.60 5.57
C ARG A 303 -3.26 4.87 6.79
N SER A 304 -2.78 5.28 7.96
CA SER A 304 -3.29 4.74 9.21
C SER A 304 -4.67 5.32 9.50
N ILE A 305 -5.68 4.48 9.73
CA ILE A 305 -6.98 4.95 10.24
C ILE A 305 -6.84 5.45 11.67
N PRO A 306 -6.25 4.69 12.62
CA PRO A 306 -6.15 5.13 13.99
C PRO A 306 -5.40 6.45 14.13
N TYR A 307 -4.32 6.67 13.36
CA TYR A 307 -3.47 7.85 13.45
C TYR A 307 -3.90 8.98 12.52
N GLY A 308 -4.57 8.67 11.41
CA GLY A 308 -4.89 9.66 10.37
C GLY A 308 -3.68 10.11 9.57
N LEU A 309 -2.48 9.59 9.86
CA LEU A 309 -1.21 9.88 9.21
C LEU A 309 -1.00 9.01 7.97
N LEU A 310 -0.38 9.59 6.96
CA LEU A 310 0.11 8.92 5.76
C LEU A 310 1.48 8.32 6.04
N LEU A 311 1.66 7.04 5.76
CA LEU A 311 2.97 6.38 5.80
C LEU A 311 3.62 6.50 4.43
N GLY A 312 4.78 7.15 4.41
CA GLY A 312 5.71 7.13 3.29
C GLY A 312 6.91 6.24 3.60
N VAL A 313 7.36 5.46 2.63
CA VAL A 313 8.53 4.58 2.76
C VAL A 313 9.45 4.76 1.56
N PHE A 314 10.73 5.01 1.83
CA PHE A 314 11.78 5.11 0.83
C PHE A 314 12.49 3.76 0.69
N PHE A 315 12.51 3.23 -0.52
CA PHE A 315 13.19 1.99 -0.88
C PHE A 315 14.32 2.25 -1.87
N GLY A 316 15.39 1.49 -1.76
CA GLY A 316 16.39 1.31 -2.81
C GLY A 316 16.30 -0.11 -3.40
N ILE A 317 17.25 -0.42 -4.28
CA ILE A 317 17.49 -1.77 -4.77
C ILE A 317 18.96 -2.14 -4.57
N ASP A 318 19.20 -3.21 -3.82
CA ASP A 318 20.55 -3.72 -3.55
C ASP A 318 21.15 -4.44 -4.77
N ASN A 319 22.40 -4.87 -4.64
CA ASN A 319 23.11 -5.61 -5.69
C ASN A 319 22.56 -7.03 -5.96
N ASN A 320 21.60 -7.51 -5.16
CA ASN A 320 20.90 -8.78 -5.31
C ASN A 320 19.47 -8.63 -5.85
N GLY A 321 19.08 -7.41 -6.25
CA GLY A 321 17.75 -7.13 -6.79
C GLY A 321 16.64 -7.07 -5.74
N LYS A 322 16.98 -6.99 -4.46
CA LYS A 322 16.01 -6.94 -3.36
C LYS A 322 15.73 -5.52 -2.94
N ALA A 323 14.49 -5.28 -2.51
CA ALA A 323 14.10 -4.01 -1.93
C ALA A 323 14.82 -3.80 -0.59
N MET A 324 15.48 -2.67 -0.45
CA MET A 324 16.16 -2.24 0.78
C MET A 324 15.44 -1.03 1.36
N LEU A 325 15.24 -1.01 2.68
CA LEU A 325 14.65 0.14 3.35
C LEU A 325 15.70 1.25 3.46
N LEU A 326 15.40 2.45 2.97
CA LEU A 326 16.26 3.64 3.06
C LEU A 326 15.77 4.63 4.12
N GLY A 327 14.47 4.71 4.36
CA GLY A 327 13.90 5.58 5.37
C GLY A 327 12.38 5.50 5.40
N CYS A 328 11.80 6.05 6.46
CA CYS A 328 10.36 6.10 6.67
C CYS A 328 9.91 7.51 7.04
N VAL A 329 8.66 7.82 6.72
CA VAL A 329 8.03 9.08 7.10
C VAL A 329 6.56 8.87 7.45
N LEU A 330 6.09 9.55 8.49
CA LEU A 330 4.69 9.73 8.81
C LEU A 330 4.33 11.19 8.56
N LEU A 331 3.35 11.40 7.68
CA LEU A 331 2.90 12.73 7.26
C LEU A 331 1.47 12.99 7.70
N GLN A 332 1.18 14.23 8.08
CA GLN A 332 -0.16 14.64 8.49
C GLN A 332 -1.17 14.57 7.33
N ASP A 333 -0.73 14.91 6.12
CA ASP A 333 -1.56 14.96 4.91
C ASP A 333 -0.76 14.72 3.61
N GLU A 334 -1.49 14.61 2.51
CA GLU A 334 -0.97 14.45 1.14
C GLU A 334 -0.75 15.82 0.46
N SER A 335 -0.36 16.86 1.22
CA SER A 335 -0.10 18.18 0.63
C SER A 335 1.31 18.27 0.04
N CYS A 336 1.49 19.14 -0.96
CA CYS A 336 2.81 19.48 -1.50
C CYS A 336 3.78 19.96 -0.41
N ARG A 337 3.27 20.64 0.63
CA ARG A 337 4.08 21.10 1.78
C ARG A 337 4.63 19.93 2.59
N SER A 338 3.77 18.96 2.94
CA SER A 338 4.16 17.76 3.69
C SER A 338 5.16 16.90 2.90
N PHE A 339 4.92 16.72 1.60
CA PHE A 339 5.86 15.99 0.74
C PHE A 339 7.20 16.71 0.58
N THR A 340 7.19 18.04 0.48
CA THR A 340 8.44 18.82 0.43
C THR A 340 9.28 18.62 1.68
N TRP A 341 8.64 18.72 2.85
CA TRP A 341 9.35 18.46 4.09
C TRP A 341 9.92 17.03 4.11
N ALA A 342 9.14 16.03 3.70
CA ALA A 342 9.62 14.64 3.62
C ALA A 342 10.86 14.50 2.73
N LEU A 343 10.86 15.10 1.54
CA LEU A 343 11.96 15.02 0.58
C LEU A 343 13.20 15.77 1.08
N GLN A 344 13.04 16.98 1.61
CA GLN A 344 14.16 17.74 2.19
C GLN A 344 14.79 17.01 3.37
N THR A 345 13.96 16.41 4.23
CA THR A 345 14.42 15.64 5.38
C THR A 345 15.14 14.37 4.94
N PHE A 346 14.59 13.64 3.96
CA PHE A 346 15.25 12.47 3.38
C PHE A 346 16.64 12.81 2.81
N VAL A 347 16.74 13.86 2.00
CA VAL A 347 18.03 14.34 1.45
C VAL A 347 19.01 14.72 2.57
N ARG A 348 18.53 15.37 3.63
CA ARG A 348 19.35 15.71 4.81
C ARG A 348 19.89 14.46 5.49
N PHE A 349 19.07 13.42 5.70
CA PHE A 349 19.54 12.13 6.22
C PHE A 349 20.58 11.49 5.31
N MET A 350 20.43 11.64 4.00
CA MET A 350 21.36 11.11 2.99
C MET A 350 22.58 12.02 2.74
N ARG A 351 22.94 12.88 3.71
CA ARG A 351 24.11 13.77 3.68
C ARG A 351 24.11 14.71 2.46
N GLY A 352 22.93 15.17 2.06
CA GLY A 352 22.76 16.12 0.94
C GLY A 352 22.81 15.48 -0.44
N ARG A 353 22.97 14.15 -0.56
CA ARG A 353 23.01 13.48 -1.86
C ARG A 353 21.59 13.26 -2.39
N HIS A 354 21.36 13.69 -3.62
CA HIS A 354 20.11 13.46 -4.34
C HIS A 354 20.21 12.18 -5.18
N PRO A 355 19.11 11.42 -5.33
CA PRO A 355 19.09 10.29 -6.24
C PRO A 355 19.14 10.76 -7.70
N GLN A 356 19.63 9.92 -8.60
CA GLN A 356 19.55 10.19 -10.04
C GLN A 356 18.11 10.08 -10.53
N THR A 357 17.38 9.07 -10.02
CA THR A 357 15.98 8.83 -10.37
C THR A 357 15.16 8.52 -9.13
N ILE A 358 13.98 9.13 -9.03
CA ILE A 358 12.97 8.82 -8.02
C ILE A 358 11.70 8.29 -8.66
N LEU A 359 11.22 7.14 -8.17
CA LEU A 359 10.00 6.49 -8.61
C LEU A 359 8.90 6.70 -7.57
N THR A 360 7.74 7.22 -7.98
CA THR A 360 6.61 7.48 -7.06
C THR A 360 5.27 7.06 -7.63
N ASP A 361 4.20 7.18 -6.83
CA ASP A 361 2.82 7.11 -7.33
C ASP A 361 2.47 8.33 -8.20
N ILE A 362 1.35 8.22 -8.95
CA ILE A 362 0.70 9.34 -9.63
C ILE A 362 0.08 10.24 -8.56
N ASP A 363 0.80 11.30 -8.21
CA ASP A 363 0.35 12.35 -7.32
C ASP A 363 0.92 13.71 -7.73
N THR A 364 0.04 14.69 -7.88
CA THR A 364 0.44 16.04 -8.33
C THR A 364 1.26 16.76 -7.27
N GLY A 365 0.95 16.58 -5.98
CA GLY A 365 1.68 17.19 -4.87
C GLY A 365 3.10 16.64 -4.74
N LEU A 366 3.29 15.34 -4.90
CA LEU A 366 4.62 14.70 -4.99
C LEU A 366 5.38 15.20 -6.21
N LYS A 367 4.75 15.23 -7.38
CA LYS A 367 5.38 15.72 -8.61
C LYS A 367 5.90 17.15 -8.44
N GLU A 368 5.08 18.04 -7.89
CA GLU A 368 5.45 19.44 -7.63
C GLU A 368 6.56 19.55 -6.58
N ALA A 369 6.48 18.76 -5.50
CA ALA A 369 7.51 18.74 -4.46
C ALA A 369 8.86 18.24 -5.01
N ILE A 370 8.88 17.18 -5.81
CA ILE A 370 10.11 16.65 -6.43
C ILE A 370 10.72 17.69 -7.38
N ALA A 371 9.91 18.31 -8.23
CA ALA A 371 10.38 19.34 -9.15
C ALA A 371 11.00 20.55 -8.43
N ARG A 372 10.54 20.85 -7.20
CA ARG A 372 11.07 21.94 -6.37
C ARG A 372 12.34 21.55 -5.62
N GLU A 373 12.33 20.41 -4.93
CA GLU A 373 13.40 20.03 -4.00
C GLU A 373 14.56 19.30 -4.69
N MET A 374 14.28 18.59 -5.79
CA MET A 374 15.26 17.78 -6.51
C MET A 374 15.15 18.00 -8.04
N PRO A 375 15.42 19.22 -8.54
CA PRO A 375 15.18 19.58 -9.94
C PRO A 375 16.04 18.80 -10.96
N ASN A 376 17.18 18.25 -10.52
CA ASN A 376 18.08 17.44 -11.35
C ASN A 376 17.81 15.92 -11.24
N THR A 377 16.84 15.51 -10.43
CA THR A 377 16.45 14.11 -10.28
C THR A 377 15.36 13.78 -11.28
N ASN A 378 15.52 12.69 -12.02
CA ASN A 378 14.48 12.21 -12.92
C ASN A 378 13.27 11.70 -12.13
N HIS A 379 12.09 12.23 -12.42
CA HIS A 379 10.85 11.76 -11.82
C HIS A 379 10.16 10.73 -12.73
N VAL A 380 10.03 9.51 -12.22
CA VAL A 380 9.34 8.41 -12.89
C VAL A 380 8.13 7.99 -12.07
N VAL A 381 7.00 7.75 -12.73
CA VAL A 381 5.85 7.12 -12.10
C VAL A 381 6.08 5.63 -12.12
N PHE A 382 6.01 5.02 -10.94
CA PHE A 382 6.30 3.61 -10.76
C PHE A 382 5.23 2.73 -11.44
N MET A 383 5.64 1.84 -12.34
CA MET A 383 4.72 1.04 -13.16
C MET A 383 3.75 0.19 -12.31
N TRP A 384 4.21 -0.30 -11.16
CA TRP A 384 3.36 -1.05 -10.22
C TRP A 384 2.11 -0.25 -9.79
N HIS A 385 2.25 1.05 -9.57
CA HIS A 385 1.13 1.91 -9.21
C HIS A 385 0.12 2.09 -10.35
N ILE A 386 0.60 2.11 -11.60
CA ILE A 386 -0.29 2.17 -12.77
C ILE A 386 -1.02 0.84 -12.92
N VAL A 387 -0.26 -0.25 -13.00
CA VAL A 387 -0.75 -1.61 -13.22
C VAL A 387 -1.77 -2.03 -12.17
N SER A 388 -1.54 -1.70 -10.90
CA SER A 388 -2.48 -1.99 -9.82
C SER A 388 -3.80 -1.22 -9.96
N LYS A 389 -3.80 -0.02 -10.55
CA LYS A 389 -5.02 0.80 -10.70
C LYS A 389 -5.85 0.44 -11.93
N LEU A 390 -5.29 -0.22 -12.94
CA LEU A 390 -5.97 -0.52 -14.21
C LEU A 390 -7.30 -1.26 -14.01
N ALA A 391 -7.32 -2.31 -13.18
CA ALA A 391 -8.55 -3.05 -12.90
C ALA A 391 -9.61 -2.14 -12.28
N SER A 392 -9.22 -1.36 -11.27
CA SER A 392 -10.12 -0.45 -10.57
C SER A 392 -10.72 0.64 -11.48
N TRP A 393 -9.98 1.07 -12.50
CA TRP A 393 -10.38 2.14 -13.43
C TRP A 393 -11.21 1.62 -14.59
N PHE A 394 -10.86 0.46 -15.15
CA PHE A 394 -11.37 0.04 -16.44
C PHE A 394 -12.22 -1.24 -16.40
N SER A 395 -12.09 -2.12 -15.40
CA SER A 395 -12.81 -3.41 -15.37
C SER A 395 -14.33 -3.26 -15.44
N GLN A 396 -14.90 -2.35 -14.65
CA GLN A 396 -16.35 -2.15 -14.61
C GLN A 396 -16.88 -1.50 -15.91
N ALA A 397 -16.10 -0.61 -16.53
CA ALA A 397 -16.50 0.07 -17.76
C ALA A 397 -16.40 -0.86 -18.98
N LEU A 398 -15.37 -1.72 -19.01
CA LEU A 398 -15.08 -2.60 -20.15
C LEU A 398 -15.72 -3.98 -20.04
N GLY A 399 -16.09 -4.43 -18.84
CA GLY A 399 -16.71 -5.73 -18.61
C GLY A 399 -15.84 -6.87 -19.17
N SER A 400 -16.43 -7.69 -20.06
CA SER A 400 -15.74 -8.82 -20.70
C SER A 400 -14.57 -8.43 -21.61
N HIS A 401 -14.47 -7.16 -22.00
CA HIS A 401 -13.39 -6.65 -22.84
C HIS A 401 -12.15 -6.20 -22.04
N TYR A 402 -12.19 -6.28 -20.70
CA TYR A 402 -11.08 -5.83 -19.86
C TYR A 402 -9.79 -6.61 -20.10
N ASP A 403 -9.84 -7.94 -20.22
CA ASP A 403 -8.64 -8.76 -20.45
C ASP A 403 -7.98 -8.45 -21.80
N GLU A 404 -8.80 -8.17 -22.81
CA GLU A 404 -8.35 -7.75 -24.14
C GLU A 404 -7.69 -6.37 -24.09
N PHE A 405 -8.28 -5.42 -23.35
CA PHE A 405 -7.66 -4.12 -23.07
C PHE A 405 -6.35 -4.28 -22.32
N ARG A 406 -6.30 -5.16 -21.32
CA ARG A 406 -5.10 -5.39 -20.51
C ARG A 406 -3.95 -5.92 -21.35
N ALA A 407 -4.22 -6.89 -22.22
CA ALA A 407 -3.23 -7.38 -23.18
C ALA A 407 -2.75 -6.28 -24.14
N GLY A 408 -3.66 -5.41 -24.60
CA GLY A 408 -3.32 -4.23 -25.41
C GLY A 408 -2.46 -3.20 -24.66
N PHE A 409 -2.75 -2.96 -23.38
CA PHE A 409 -1.94 -2.09 -22.52
C PHE A 409 -0.54 -2.69 -22.26
N ASP A 410 -0.45 -4.00 -22.04
CA ASP A 410 0.84 -4.68 -21.86
C ASP A 410 1.68 -4.65 -23.16
N MET A 411 1.03 -4.67 -24.34
CA MET A 411 1.69 -4.46 -25.64
C MET A 411 2.19 -3.02 -25.80
N LEU A 412 1.38 -2.04 -25.42
CA LEU A 412 1.75 -0.62 -25.42
C LEU A 412 3.00 -0.37 -24.55
N CYS A 413 3.11 -1.01 -23.39
CA CYS A 413 4.30 -0.93 -22.52
C CYS A 413 5.57 -1.49 -23.18
N ARG A 414 5.45 -2.23 -24.29
CA ARG A 414 6.58 -2.77 -25.06
C ARG A 414 6.88 -1.98 -26.33
N ALA A 415 6.21 -0.85 -26.55
CA ALA A 415 6.45 0.01 -27.71
C ALA A 415 7.94 0.36 -27.84
N GLY A 416 8.47 0.21 -29.05
CA GLY A 416 9.89 0.37 -29.36
C GLY A 416 10.35 1.83 -29.38
N ASN A 417 9.46 2.76 -29.67
CA ASN A 417 9.73 4.19 -29.76
C ASN A 417 8.47 5.02 -29.48
N VAL A 418 8.64 6.35 -29.42
CA VAL A 418 7.57 7.30 -29.11
C VAL A 418 6.47 7.29 -30.19
N ASP A 419 6.82 7.25 -31.47
CA ASP A 419 5.83 7.28 -32.55
C ASP A 419 4.93 6.04 -32.53
N GLU A 420 5.53 4.87 -32.30
CA GLU A 420 4.80 3.61 -32.12
C GLU A 420 3.88 3.67 -30.90
N PHE A 421 4.37 4.23 -29.77
CA PHE A 421 3.55 4.42 -28.59
C PHE A 421 2.35 5.33 -28.86
N GLU A 422 2.55 6.48 -29.50
CA GLU A 422 1.45 7.43 -29.79
C GLU A 422 0.41 6.79 -30.72
N GLN A 423 0.84 6.02 -31.73
CA GLN A 423 -0.07 5.28 -32.60
C GLN A 423 -0.84 4.19 -31.84
N GLN A 424 -0.15 3.35 -31.07
CA GLN A 424 -0.76 2.27 -30.31
C GLN A 424 -1.69 2.79 -29.22
N TRP A 425 -1.32 3.88 -28.53
CA TRP A 425 -2.17 4.54 -27.54
C TRP A 425 -3.49 4.97 -28.16
N ASN A 426 -3.45 5.69 -29.29
CA ASN A 426 -4.62 6.17 -30.00
C ASN A 426 -5.54 5.03 -30.45
N LEU A 427 -4.95 3.94 -30.97
CA LEU A 427 -5.69 2.73 -31.34
C LEU A 427 -6.35 2.07 -30.12
N LEU A 428 -5.62 1.95 -29.00
CA LEU A 428 -6.11 1.35 -27.77
C LEU A 428 -7.31 2.12 -27.21
N VAL A 429 -7.17 3.44 -27.01
CA VAL A 429 -8.27 4.24 -26.43
C VAL A 429 -9.48 4.34 -27.35
N THR A 430 -9.28 4.37 -28.67
CA THR A 430 -10.38 4.41 -29.64
C THR A 430 -11.14 3.09 -29.67
N ARG A 431 -10.42 1.96 -29.74
CA ARG A 431 -11.00 0.61 -29.78
C ARG A 431 -11.91 0.33 -28.59
N PHE A 432 -11.49 0.75 -27.40
CA PHE A 432 -12.22 0.50 -26.16
C PHE A 432 -13.13 1.68 -25.73
N GLY A 433 -13.28 2.71 -26.57
CA GLY A 433 -14.16 3.85 -26.28
C GLY A 433 -13.72 4.69 -25.07
N LEU A 434 -12.42 4.70 -24.75
CA LEU A 434 -11.82 5.37 -23.60
C LEU A 434 -11.37 6.82 -23.88
N VAL A 435 -11.60 7.34 -25.09
CA VAL A 435 -11.28 8.74 -25.44
C VAL A 435 -11.84 9.78 -24.45
N PRO A 436 -13.11 9.69 -23.98
CA PRO A 436 -13.62 10.63 -22.98
C PRO A 436 -13.29 10.23 -21.53
N ASP A 437 -12.59 9.10 -21.30
CA ASP A 437 -12.30 8.60 -19.97
C ASP A 437 -11.20 9.44 -19.29
N ARG A 438 -11.46 9.82 -18.04
CA ARG A 438 -10.56 10.71 -17.29
C ARG A 438 -9.28 10.00 -16.82
N HIS A 439 -9.32 8.68 -16.58
CA HIS A 439 -8.14 7.92 -16.18
C HIS A 439 -7.23 7.70 -17.38
N ALA A 440 -7.79 7.40 -18.55
CA ALA A 440 -7.05 7.36 -19.80
C ALA A 440 -6.40 8.73 -20.08
N ALA A 441 -7.15 9.83 -19.95
CA ALA A 441 -6.60 11.18 -20.10
C ALA A 441 -5.47 11.48 -19.09
N LEU A 442 -5.62 11.07 -17.83
CA LEU A 442 -4.59 11.22 -16.81
C LEU A 442 -3.31 10.46 -17.18
N LEU A 443 -3.41 9.18 -17.54
CA LEU A 443 -2.26 8.37 -17.96
C LEU A 443 -1.58 8.97 -19.19
N TYR A 444 -2.35 9.46 -20.17
CA TYR A 444 -1.78 10.13 -21.32
C TYR A 444 -1.04 11.43 -20.95
N SER A 445 -1.60 12.21 -20.02
CA SER A 445 -1.00 13.48 -19.58
C SER A 445 0.36 13.30 -18.89
N CYS A 446 0.57 12.17 -18.20
CA CYS A 446 1.83 11.84 -17.53
C CYS A 446 2.69 10.81 -18.27
N ARG A 447 2.39 10.49 -19.54
CA ARG A 447 3.08 9.45 -20.34
C ARG A 447 4.60 9.57 -20.39
N ALA A 448 5.11 10.80 -20.41
CA ALA A 448 6.54 11.09 -20.40
C ALA A 448 7.26 10.59 -19.12
N SER A 449 6.52 10.38 -18.03
CA SER A 449 7.07 9.95 -16.74
C SER A 449 6.87 8.46 -16.46
N TRP A 450 6.15 7.69 -17.30
CA TRP A 450 5.86 6.28 -17.00
C TRP A 450 6.06 5.31 -18.15
N SER A 451 5.87 5.78 -19.39
CA SER A 451 5.94 4.91 -20.56
C SER A 451 7.39 4.56 -20.84
N PRO A 452 7.75 3.26 -20.97
CA PRO A 452 9.13 2.83 -21.19
C PRO A 452 9.82 3.53 -22.36
N CYS A 453 9.12 3.83 -23.45
CA CYS A 453 9.72 4.54 -24.59
C CYS A 453 10.17 5.98 -24.28
N TYR A 454 9.59 6.63 -23.27
CA TYR A 454 9.94 7.98 -22.85
C TYR A 454 10.99 8.01 -21.74
N ILE A 455 11.00 7.01 -20.85
CA ILE A 455 11.88 6.99 -19.67
C ILE A 455 13.15 6.14 -19.88
N ARG A 456 13.38 5.62 -21.09
CA ARG A 456 14.49 4.71 -21.42
C ARG A 456 15.88 5.29 -21.15
N GLU A 457 16.02 6.60 -21.17
CA GLU A 457 17.30 7.27 -20.88
C GLU A 457 17.50 7.49 -19.37
N HIS A 458 16.46 7.31 -18.55
CA HIS A 458 16.58 7.38 -17.10
C HIS A 458 17.03 6.04 -16.55
N PHE A 459 18.07 6.09 -15.73
CA PHE A 459 18.54 4.93 -14.97
C PHE A 459 17.51 4.58 -13.88
N VAL A 460 16.90 3.40 -13.96
CA VAL A 460 15.96 2.85 -12.97
C VAL A 460 16.43 1.52 -12.39
N ALA A 461 17.67 1.11 -12.71
CA ALA A 461 18.23 -0.18 -12.33
C ALA A 461 17.27 -1.32 -12.73
N GLN A 462 16.86 -2.15 -11.77
CA GLN A 462 15.90 -3.24 -12.00
C GLN A 462 14.60 -3.03 -11.20
N THR A 463 14.29 -1.79 -10.83
CA THR A 463 13.12 -1.47 -9.99
C THR A 463 11.79 -1.70 -10.69
N MET A 464 11.75 -1.68 -12.03
CA MET A 464 10.52 -1.88 -12.81
C MET A 464 10.15 -3.35 -13.04
N THR A 465 10.87 -4.29 -12.41
CA THR A 465 10.65 -5.73 -12.56
C THR A 465 9.52 -6.27 -11.67
N PRO A 466 8.78 -7.32 -12.10
CA PRO A 466 7.79 -7.98 -11.26
C PRO A 466 8.36 -8.48 -9.92
N GLU A 467 9.59 -8.99 -9.93
CA GLU A 467 10.28 -9.53 -8.76
C GLU A 467 10.48 -8.45 -7.68
N PHE A 468 10.92 -7.25 -8.09
CA PHE A 468 11.07 -6.12 -7.19
C PHE A 468 9.71 -5.65 -6.64
N ASN A 469 8.67 -5.62 -7.48
CA ASN A 469 7.30 -5.29 -7.04
C ASN A 469 6.79 -6.25 -5.95
N ILE A 470 7.04 -7.55 -6.12
CA ILE A 470 6.68 -8.57 -5.12
C ILE A 470 7.46 -8.34 -3.81
N SER A 471 8.74 -7.96 -3.91
CA SER A 471 9.58 -7.64 -2.75
C SER A 471 9.03 -6.45 -1.95
N ILE A 472 8.64 -5.35 -2.62
CA ILE A 472 8.03 -4.18 -1.97
C ILE A 472 6.68 -4.53 -1.37
N ASP A 473 5.79 -5.20 -2.12
CA ASP A 473 4.45 -5.54 -1.64
C ASP A 473 4.50 -6.45 -0.41
N SER A 474 5.40 -7.44 -0.40
CA SER A 474 5.64 -8.31 0.76
C SER A 474 6.15 -7.54 1.98
N PHE A 475 7.04 -6.57 1.77
CA PHE A 475 7.54 -5.70 2.83
C PHE A 475 6.43 -4.82 3.42
N LEU A 476 5.68 -4.12 2.56
CA LEU A 476 4.59 -3.24 3.00
C LEU A 476 3.49 -4.02 3.71
N LYS A 477 3.08 -5.20 3.18
CA LYS A 477 2.08 -6.08 3.81
C LYS A 477 2.47 -6.50 5.23
N ARG A 478 3.75 -6.77 5.49
CA ARG A 478 4.23 -7.13 6.84
C ARG A 478 4.13 -5.98 7.83
N ILE A 479 4.48 -4.75 7.41
CA ILE A 479 4.36 -3.56 8.24
C ILE A 479 2.90 -3.27 8.62
N VAL A 480 1.98 -3.44 7.67
CA VAL A 480 0.58 -3.03 7.88
C VAL A 480 -0.29 -4.07 8.56
N THR A 481 0.16 -5.32 8.69
CA THR A 481 -0.65 -6.43 9.25
C THR A 481 -0.39 -6.74 10.72
N GLY A 482 0.67 -6.22 11.33
CA GLY A 482 0.98 -6.54 12.72
C GLY A 482 0.33 -5.59 13.76
N PRO A 483 0.54 -5.89 15.06
CA PRO A 483 -0.27 -5.36 16.17
C PRO A 483 -0.05 -3.86 16.44
N THR A 484 1.18 -3.35 16.28
CA THR A 484 1.52 -1.93 16.33
C THR A 484 2.51 -1.58 15.21
N CYS A 485 2.29 -0.45 14.54
CA CYS A 485 3.13 0.00 13.42
C CYS A 485 4.56 0.30 13.88
N MET A 486 4.67 0.78 15.12
CA MET A 486 5.91 1.20 15.75
C MET A 486 6.84 0.03 16.02
N GLN A 487 6.31 -1.08 16.53
CA GLN A 487 7.11 -2.26 16.83
C GLN A 487 7.58 -2.95 15.53
N LEU A 488 6.74 -2.98 14.49
CA LEU A 488 7.05 -3.64 13.23
C LEU A 488 8.05 -2.89 12.36
N LEU A 489 8.02 -1.55 12.34
CA LEU A 489 9.00 -0.76 11.58
C LEU A 489 10.42 -0.91 12.16
N LEU A 490 10.53 -1.19 13.45
CA LEU A 490 11.78 -1.47 14.15
C LEU A 490 12.15 -2.98 14.09
N GLU A 491 11.18 -3.89 14.22
CA GLU A 491 11.38 -5.35 14.14
C GLU A 491 11.70 -5.84 12.72
N GLU A 492 11.12 -5.25 11.68
CA GLU A 492 11.44 -5.58 10.29
C GLU A 492 12.90 -5.24 9.97
N ARG A 493 13.46 -4.20 10.61
CA ARG A 493 14.90 -3.94 10.52
C ARG A 493 15.71 -5.05 11.18
N ALA A 494 15.31 -5.53 12.35
CA ALA A 494 15.95 -6.67 13.01
C ALA A 494 15.90 -7.94 12.13
N LEU A 495 14.81 -8.16 11.38
CA LEU A 495 14.69 -9.23 10.38
C LEU A 495 15.63 -9.04 9.18
N GLN A 496 15.74 -7.83 8.62
CA GLN A 496 16.68 -7.56 7.51
C GLN A 496 18.14 -7.69 7.94
N VAL A 497 18.49 -7.14 9.10
CA VAL A 497 19.85 -7.22 9.67
C VAL A 497 20.18 -8.66 10.05
N SER A 498 19.24 -9.42 10.64
CA SER A 498 19.48 -10.83 10.95
C SER A 498 19.57 -11.70 9.70
N ALA A 499 18.78 -11.43 8.65
CA ALA A 499 18.91 -12.11 7.36
C ALA A 499 20.25 -11.81 6.68
N ALA A 500 20.69 -10.54 6.66
CA ALA A 500 21.98 -10.13 6.13
C ALA A 500 23.16 -10.72 6.94
N ALA A 501 23.07 -10.69 8.27
CA ALA A 501 24.07 -11.28 9.16
C ALA A 501 24.11 -12.81 9.07
N SER A 502 22.97 -13.47 8.87
CA SER A 502 22.91 -14.91 8.61
C SER A 502 23.57 -15.26 7.27
N LEU A 503 23.38 -14.41 6.25
CA LEU A 503 24.01 -14.57 4.94
C LEU A 503 25.53 -14.33 5.01
N ALA A 504 25.98 -13.40 5.86
CA ALA A 504 27.40 -13.09 6.08
C ALA A 504 28.12 -14.11 6.99
N LYS A 505 27.41 -14.77 7.91
CA LYS A 505 27.96 -15.79 8.84
C LYS A 505 28.00 -17.20 8.26
N GLN A 506 27.27 -17.46 7.17
CA GLN A 506 27.53 -18.64 6.36
C GLN A 506 28.90 -18.44 5.70
N ILE A 507 29.80 -19.45 5.78
CA ILE A 507 30.95 -19.60 4.86
C ILE A 507 30.47 -19.10 3.49
N PRO A 508 31.16 -18.14 2.82
CA PRO A 508 30.60 -17.37 1.72
C PRO A 508 29.79 -18.35 0.90
N PRO A 509 28.45 -18.19 0.84
CA PRO A 509 27.63 -19.19 0.20
C PRO A 509 28.34 -19.44 -1.12
N ARG A 510 28.61 -20.70 -1.45
CA ARG A 510 28.86 -21.03 -2.85
C ARG A 510 27.58 -20.55 -3.50
N PHE A 511 27.56 -19.28 -3.90
CA PHE A 511 26.42 -18.67 -4.55
C PHE A 511 26.16 -19.65 -5.67
N THR A 512 24.98 -20.26 -5.67
CA THR A 512 24.62 -21.23 -6.69
C THR A 512 24.41 -20.42 -7.95
N TYR A 513 25.52 -20.01 -8.56
CA TYR A 513 25.53 -19.46 -9.89
C TYR A 513 24.84 -20.48 -10.76
N SER A 514 23.89 -19.98 -11.56
CA SER A 514 23.37 -20.78 -12.64
C SER A 514 24.55 -21.30 -13.46
N SER A 515 24.48 -22.56 -13.88
CA SER A 515 25.44 -23.09 -14.83
C SER A 515 25.54 -22.16 -16.05
N LEU A 516 26.73 -22.07 -16.65
CA LEU A 516 26.89 -21.36 -17.92
C LEU A 516 25.90 -21.95 -18.94
N LYS A 517 25.11 -21.08 -19.58
CA LYS A 517 24.06 -21.45 -20.55
C LYS A 517 24.55 -21.36 -21.99
N THR A 518 25.48 -20.46 -22.27
CA THR A 518 26.01 -20.21 -23.62
C THR A 518 27.43 -20.73 -23.80
N CYS A 519 28.15 -20.96 -22.70
CA CYS A 519 29.57 -21.35 -22.67
C CYS A 519 30.49 -20.32 -23.38
N MET A 520 30.03 -19.08 -23.53
CA MET A 520 30.84 -18.01 -24.13
C MET A 520 31.90 -17.52 -23.13
N PRO A 521 33.12 -17.16 -23.57
CA PRO A 521 34.13 -16.58 -22.69
C PRO A 521 33.65 -15.34 -21.93
N MET A 522 32.86 -14.47 -22.58
CA MET A 522 32.29 -13.28 -21.94
C MET A 522 31.28 -13.61 -20.83
N GLU A 523 30.60 -14.75 -20.93
CA GLU A 523 29.68 -15.24 -19.90
C GLU A 523 30.47 -15.68 -18.65
N ASP A 524 31.57 -16.41 -18.86
CA ASP A 524 32.46 -16.82 -17.77
C ASP A 524 33.13 -15.63 -17.10
N HIS A 525 33.58 -14.66 -17.89
CA HIS A 525 34.14 -13.41 -17.38
C HIS A 525 33.13 -12.65 -16.52
N ALA A 526 31.90 -12.42 -17.03
CA ALA A 526 30.87 -11.70 -16.29
C ALA A 526 30.47 -12.40 -14.98
N ARG A 527 30.50 -13.73 -14.95
CA ARG A 527 30.24 -14.53 -13.73
C ARG A 527 31.24 -14.25 -12.62
N GLY A 528 32.49 -13.98 -12.96
CA GLY A 528 33.55 -13.64 -12.01
C GLY A 528 33.43 -12.24 -11.41
N VAL A 529 32.73 -11.32 -12.09
CA VAL A 529 32.64 -9.91 -11.70
C VAL A 529 31.30 -9.55 -11.04
N LEU A 530 30.19 -10.09 -11.56
CA LEU A 530 28.84 -9.72 -11.18
C LEU A 530 28.29 -10.54 -10.00
N THR A 531 27.38 -9.94 -9.23
CA THR A 531 26.55 -10.70 -8.27
C THR A 531 25.73 -11.78 -8.99
N PRO A 532 25.31 -12.85 -8.29
CA PRO A 532 24.50 -13.91 -8.91
C PRO A 532 23.20 -13.37 -9.54
N TYR A 533 22.59 -12.35 -8.92
CA TYR A 533 21.43 -11.67 -9.46
C TYR A 533 21.75 -10.97 -10.78
N ALA A 534 22.70 -10.04 -10.78
CA ALA A 534 23.05 -9.27 -11.99
C ALA A 534 23.57 -10.18 -13.11
N PHE A 535 24.37 -11.20 -12.75
CA PHE A 535 24.80 -12.24 -13.69
C PHE A 535 23.61 -12.98 -14.30
N SER A 536 22.60 -13.36 -13.53
CA SER A 536 21.42 -14.06 -14.06
C SER A 536 20.63 -13.22 -15.06
N VAL A 537 20.54 -11.91 -14.83
CA VAL A 537 19.88 -10.96 -15.74
C VAL A 537 20.69 -10.83 -17.03
N LEU A 538 21.99 -10.59 -16.93
CA LEU A 538 22.89 -10.51 -18.10
C LEU A 538 22.91 -11.83 -18.89
N GLN A 539 22.98 -12.97 -18.20
CA GLN A 539 22.98 -14.29 -18.82
C GLN A 539 21.68 -14.54 -19.61
N ASN A 540 20.55 -14.05 -19.11
CA ASN A 540 19.30 -14.11 -19.86
C ASN A 540 19.37 -13.29 -21.16
N GLU A 541 19.91 -12.08 -21.12
CA GLU A 541 20.15 -11.26 -22.33
C GLU A 541 21.12 -11.94 -23.31
N MET A 542 22.18 -12.61 -22.80
CA MET A 542 23.10 -13.40 -23.63
C MET A 542 22.37 -14.55 -24.33
N VAL A 543 21.52 -15.30 -23.63
CA VAL A 543 20.73 -16.38 -24.23
C VAL A 543 19.75 -15.84 -25.26
N LEU A 544 19.12 -14.70 -25.01
CA LEU A 544 18.18 -14.09 -25.97
C LEU A 544 18.90 -13.51 -27.20
N SER A 545 20.15 -13.09 -27.06
CA SER A 545 20.96 -12.53 -28.17
C SER A 545 21.10 -13.47 -29.36
N VAL A 546 21.07 -14.79 -29.13
CA VAL A 546 21.21 -15.80 -30.20
C VAL A 546 19.99 -15.83 -31.13
N GLN A 547 18.89 -15.16 -30.79
CA GLN A 547 17.68 -15.05 -31.60
C GLN A 547 17.70 -13.85 -32.55
N TYR A 548 18.81 -13.11 -32.60
CA TYR A 548 18.96 -11.89 -33.39
C TYR A 548 20.03 -12.04 -34.49
N ALA A 549 19.73 -11.49 -35.66
CA ALA A 549 20.66 -11.30 -36.76
C ALA A 549 21.39 -9.95 -36.62
N VAL A 550 22.57 -9.85 -37.23
CA VAL A 550 23.34 -8.60 -37.31
C VAL A 550 23.68 -8.33 -38.76
N ALA A 551 23.44 -7.10 -39.20
CA ALA A 551 23.91 -6.59 -40.49
C ALA A 551 24.74 -5.33 -40.25
N GLU A 552 25.96 -5.29 -40.79
CA GLU A 552 26.83 -4.12 -40.74
C GLU A 552 26.46 -3.16 -41.87
N MET A 553 26.21 -1.89 -41.52
CA MET A 553 25.91 -0.84 -42.49
C MET A 553 27.19 -0.26 -43.08
N ALA A 554 27.09 0.29 -44.29
CA ALA A 554 28.24 0.87 -45.01
C ALA A 554 28.94 2.03 -44.24
N ASN A 555 28.23 2.67 -43.30
CA ASN A 555 28.72 3.75 -42.47
C ASN A 555 29.30 3.31 -41.11
N GLY A 556 29.35 2.01 -40.81
CA GLY A 556 29.93 1.45 -39.58
C GLY A 556 28.96 0.90 -38.51
N PRO A 557 27.75 1.49 -38.28
CA PRO A 557 26.77 0.93 -37.35
C PRO A 557 26.26 -0.45 -37.73
N TYR A 558 25.75 -1.17 -36.74
CA TYR A 558 25.14 -2.49 -36.88
C TYR A 558 23.63 -2.40 -36.68
N ILE A 559 22.87 -2.95 -37.61
CA ILE A 559 21.43 -3.18 -37.44
C ILE A 559 21.23 -4.59 -36.90
N VAL A 560 20.55 -4.66 -35.76
CA VAL A 560 20.22 -5.90 -35.05
C VAL A 560 18.71 -6.09 -35.07
N HIS A 561 18.25 -7.25 -35.53
CA HIS A 561 16.83 -7.57 -35.63
C HIS A 561 16.54 -9.03 -35.29
N HIS A 562 15.35 -9.31 -34.76
CA HIS A 562 14.96 -10.66 -34.37
C HIS A 562 14.69 -11.53 -35.61
N PHE A 563 15.11 -12.80 -35.61
CA PHE A 563 14.93 -13.70 -36.76
C PHE A 563 13.47 -14.02 -37.17
N LYS A 564 12.51 -13.96 -36.23
CA LYS A 564 11.13 -14.44 -36.46
C LYS A 564 10.06 -13.41 -36.14
N LYS A 565 10.35 -12.50 -35.22
CA LYS A 565 9.37 -11.50 -34.79
C LYS A 565 9.59 -10.24 -35.60
N MET A 566 8.49 -9.61 -36.02
CA MET A 566 8.51 -8.23 -36.50
C MET A 566 8.68 -7.26 -35.31
N GLU A 567 9.72 -7.47 -34.50
CA GLU A 567 10.17 -6.48 -33.53
C GLU A 567 10.92 -5.38 -34.29
N GLY A 568 10.91 -4.14 -33.77
CA GLY A 568 11.65 -3.03 -34.36
C GLY A 568 13.15 -3.33 -34.43
N GLU A 569 13.80 -2.76 -35.45
CA GLU A 569 15.26 -2.87 -35.62
C GLU A 569 15.99 -2.02 -34.57
N CYS A 570 17.09 -2.54 -34.02
CA CYS A 570 17.96 -1.82 -33.10
C CYS A 570 19.28 -1.47 -33.78
N CYS A 571 19.69 -0.21 -33.66
CA CYS A 571 20.99 0.25 -34.12
C CYS A 571 22.00 0.10 -32.97
N VAL A 572 23.16 -0.47 -33.27
CA VAL A 572 24.28 -0.64 -32.33
C VAL A 572 25.52 -0.01 -32.94
N ILE A 573 26.20 0.85 -32.17
CA ILE A 573 27.46 1.48 -32.55
C ILE A 573 28.54 0.85 -31.67
N TRP A 574 29.56 0.28 -32.31
CA TRP A 574 30.71 -0.31 -31.63
C TRP A 574 31.98 0.42 -32.05
N ASN A 575 32.64 1.06 -31.08
CA ASN A 575 33.94 1.69 -31.25
C ASN A 575 35.02 0.85 -30.54
N PRO A 576 35.85 0.12 -31.29
CA PRO A 576 36.87 -0.75 -30.71
C PRO A 576 38.05 0.04 -30.10
N GLU A 577 38.30 1.29 -30.51
CA GLU A 577 39.45 2.07 -29.99
C GLU A 577 39.23 2.49 -28.53
N ASN A 578 37.99 2.82 -28.17
CA ASN A 578 37.59 3.23 -26.83
C ASN A 578 36.89 2.11 -26.04
N GLU A 579 36.73 0.92 -26.64
CA GLU A 579 35.87 -0.16 -26.12
C GLU A 579 34.44 0.28 -25.78
N GLU A 580 33.89 1.23 -26.56
CA GLU A 580 32.56 1.81 -26.34
C GLU A 580 31.53 1.15 -27.24
N ILE A 581 30.49 0.58 -26.63
CA ILE A 581 29.29 0.08 -27.29
C ILE A 581 28.05 0.86 -26.86
N GLN A 582 27.23 1.25 -27.83
CA GLN A 582 25.97 1.94 -27.60
C GLN A 582 24.85 1.29 -28.41
N CYS A 583 23.65 1.22 -27.84
CA CYS A 583 22.49 0.68 -28.55
C CYS A 583 21.30 1.64 -28.46
N SER A 584 20.56 1.77 -29.55
CA SER A 584 19.34 2.57 -29.63
C SER A 584 18.22 2.08 -28.70
N CYS A 585 18.29 0.85 -28.19
CA CYS A 585 17.31 0.35 -27.21
C CYS A 585 17.47 0.95 -25.80
N LYS A 586 18.64 1.54 -25.49
CA LYS A 586 18.95 2.22 -24.22
C LYS A 586 18.87 1.35 -22.95
N GLU A 587 18.86 0.03 -23.09
CA GLU A 587 18.74 -0.89 -21.95
C GLU A 587 19.88 -0.73 -20.93
N PHE A 588 21.12 -0.49 -21.38
CA PHE A 588 22.23 -0.29 -20.46
C PHE A 588 22.07 1.02 -19.67
N GLU A 589 21.67 2.10 -20.32
CA GLU A 589 21.36 3.37 -19.66
C GLU A 589 20.16 3.24 -18.71
N HIS A 590 19.19 2.38 -19.04
CA HIS A 590 18.00 2.16 -18.23
C HIS A 590 18.28 1.28 -17.00
N SER A 591 19.01 0.18 -17.16
CA SER A 591 19.13 -0.87 -16.15
C SER A 591 20.55 -1.14 -15.64
N GLY A 592 21.56 -0.64 -16.36
CA GLY A 592 22.97 -0.88 -16.07
C GLY A 592 23.47 -2.25 -16.50
N ILE A 593 22.69 -2.97 -17.31
CA ILE A 593 23.01 -4.30 -17.84
C ILE A 593 22.96 -4.24 -19.37
N LEU A 594 23.97 -4.80 -20.04
CA LEU A 594 24.02 -4.82 -21.50
C LEU A 594 22.85 -5.62 -22.09
N CYS A 595 22.20 -5.08 -23.12
CA CYS A 595 21.13 -5.79 -23.82
C CYS A 595 21.66 -6.88 -24.74
N ARG A 596 20.74 -7.77 -25.11
CA ARG A 596 20.92 -8.77 -26.16
C ARG A 596 21.46 -8.21 -27.47
N HIS A 597 21.13 -6.97 -27.85
CA HIS A 597 21.60 -6.38 -29.11
C HIS A 597 23.10 -6.06 -29.06
N THR A 598 23.55 -5.39 -27.98
CA THR A 598 24.97 -5.14 -27.74
C THR A 598 25.76 -6.43 -27.61
N LEU A 599 25.25 -7.40 -26.83
CA LEU A 599 25.89 -8.70 -26.64
C LEU A 599 26.01 -9.47 -27.96
N ARG A 600 25.01 -9.37 -28.84
CA ARG A 600 25.05 -10.01 -30.15
C ARG A 600 26.15 -9.42 -31.03
N VAL A 601 26.31 -8.10 -31.05
CA VAL A 601 27.39 -7.42 -31.82
C VAL A 601 28.76 -7.77 -31.25
N LEU A 602 28.95 -7.74 -29.93
CA LEU A 602 30.20 -8.15 -29.28
C LEU A 602 30.58 -9.59 -29.64
N THR A 603 29.59 -10.49 -29.68
CA THR A 603 29.80 -11.88 -30.09
C THR A 603 30.29 -11.98 -31.54
N VAL A 604 29.68 -11.24 -32.47
CA VAL A 604 30.07 -11.24 -33.90
C VAL A 604 31.47 -10.63 -34.09
N LYS A 605 31.85 -9.68 -33.24
CA LYS A 605 33.18 -9.06 -33.25
C LYS A 605 34.23 -9.83 -32.45
N ASN A 606 33.92 -11.04 -31.99
CA ASN A 606 34.82 -11.91 -31.22
C ASN A 606 35.38 -11.22 -29.95
N CYS A 607 34.59 -10.35 -29.31
CA CYS A 607 34.93 -9.82 -28.01
C CYS A 607 34.74 -10.92 -26.97
N PHE A 608 35.81 -11.32 -26.27
CA PHE A 608 35.76 -12.37 -25.26
C PHE A 608 35.55 -11.85 -23.84
N HIS A 609 35.70 -10.55 -23.64
CA HIS A 609 35.49 -9.85 -22.38
C HIS A 609 34.53 -8.68 -22.61
N ILE A 610 33.68 -8.42 -21.62
CA ILE A 610 32.87 -7.20 -21.55
C ILE A 610 33.78 -6.10 -20.98
N PRO A 611 33.85 -4.92 -21.62
CA PRO A 611 34.65 -3.80 -21.11
C PRO A 611 34.20 -3.37 -19.71
N ASP A 612 35.14 -3.00 -18.86
CA ASP A 612 34.89 -2.75 -17.42
C ASP A 612 33.86 -1.66 -17.15
N GLN A 613 33.74 -0.68 -18.04
CA GLN A 613 32.74 0.41 -17.94
C GLN A 613 31.29 -0.09 -17.97
N TYR A 614 31.04 -1.30 -18.50
CA TYR A 614 29.72 -1.92 -18.52
C TYR A 614 29.44 -2.82 -17.30
N PHE A 615 30.36 -2.89 -16.35
CA PHE A 615 30.12 -3.47 -15.04
C PHE A 615 29.99 -2.36 -14.00
N LEU A 616 28.77 -1.84 -13.82
CA LEU A 616 28.51 -0.82 -12.80
C LEU A 616 28.84 -1.34 -11.40
N LEU A 617 29.46 -0.49 -10.56
CA LEU A 617 29.90 -0.85 -9.21
C LEU A 617 28.78 -1.51 -8.38
N ARG A 618 27.54 -1.01 -8.51
CA ARG A 618 26.36 -1.53 -7.80
C ARG A 618 26.04 -3.00 -8.12
N TRP A 619 26.50 -3.53 -9.25
CA TRP A 619 26.22 -4.90 -9.70
C TRP A 619 27.39 -5.85 -9.49
N ARG A 620 28.54 -5.35 -9.03
CA ARG A 620 29.74 -6.14 -8.77
C ARG A 620 29.65 -6.87 -7.43
N GLN A 621 30.40 -7.97 -7.31
CA GLN A 621 30.53 -8.71 -6.04
C GLN A 621 31.37 -7.98 -5.01
N GLU A 622 32.37 -7.25 -5.48
CA GLU A 622 33.27 -6.45 -4.65
C GLU A 622 32.54 -5.19 -4.18
N SER A 623 31.88 -5.29 -3.03
CA SER A 623 31.41 -4.12 -2.31
C SER A 623 32.62 -3.48 -1.59
N PRO A 624 32.81 -2.15 -1.64
CA PRO A 624 33.96 -1.47 -1.03
C PRO A 624 34.10 -1.72 0.49
N HIS A 625 33.05 -2.20 1.16
CA HIS A 625 33.12 -2.56 2.59
C HIS A 625 33.96 -3.81 2.91
N VAL A 626 34.30 -4.67 1.94
CA VAL A 626 35.15 -5.85 2.18
C VAL A 626 36.64 -5.57 1.94
N ALA A 627 36.98 -4.48 1.24
CA ALA A 627 38.37 -4.09 1.01
C ALA A 627 39.00 -3.36 2.22
N ALA A 628 38.19 -2.69 3.04
CA ALA A 628 38.67 -1.89 4.18
C ALA A 628 39.20 -2.74 5.36
N GLU A 629 38.82 -4.01 5.49
CA GLU A 629 39.29 -4.86 6.59
C GLU A 629 40.43 -5.83 6.20
N ASN A 630 40.79 -5.93 4.91
CA ASN A 630 41.80 -6.88 4.43
C ASN A 630 43.02 -6.25 3.74
N GLN A 631 43.16 -4.93 3.72
CA GLN A 631 44.42 -4.28 3.32
C GLN A 631 45.18 -3.78 4.54
N ASN A 632 45.75 -4.73 5.28
CA ASN A 632 46.90 -4.46 6.14
C ASN A 632 48.17 -4.33 5.26
N GLY A 633 48.12 -3.39 4.31
CA GLY A 633 49.17 -3.08 3.34
C GLY A 633 49.25 -1.57 3.17
N GLN A 634 50.22 -0.96 3.86
CA GLN A 634 50.54 0.47 3.79
C GLN A 634 50.64 0.96 2.34
N GLY A 635 49.74 1.87 1.96
CA GLY A 635 49.82 2.65 0.74
C GLY A 635 49.78 4.13 1.08
N ILE A 636 50.83 4.87 0.71
CA ILE A 636 51.09 6.29 0.98
C ILE A 636 49.95 7.23 0.49
N ASP A 637 49.02 6.73 -0.31
CA ASP A 637 47.94 7.50 -0.94
C ASP A 637 46.72 7.72 0.00
N ASP A 638 46.41 6.76 0.87
CA ASP A 638 45.24 6.84 1.77
C ASP A 638 45.50 7.81 2.95
N ASP A 639 46.75 7.89 3.40
CA ASP A 639 47.21 8.84 4.42
C ASP A 639 47.17 10.29 3.88
N CYS A 640 47.48 10.47 2.59
CA CYS A 640 47.41 11.77 1.92
C CYS A 640 45.96 12.25 1.79
N ALA A 641 45.06 11.38 1.34
CA ALA A 641 43.63 11.69 1.22
C ALA A 641 42.97 12.00 2.56
N GLN A 642 43.26 11.22 3.61
CA GLN A 642 42.77 11.49 4.97
C GLN A 642 43.31 12.80 5.54
N THR A 643 44.58 13.11 5.30
CA THR A 643 45.18 14.39 5.71
C THR A 643 44.52 15.57 4.99
N PHE A 644 44.25 15.46 3.68
CA PHE A 644 43.54 16.50 2.93
C PHE A 644 42.10 16.68 3.39
N HIS A 645 41.38 15.60 3.69
CA HIS A 645 40.03 15.68 4.23
C HIS A 645 40.00 16.37 5.60
N SER A 646 40.90 16.01 6.52
CA SER A 646 40.99 16.62 7.85
C SER A 646 41.34 18.12 7.79
N LEU A 647 42.28 18.50 6.91
CA LEU A 647 42.64 19.90 6.70
C LEU A 647 41.48 20.71 6.10
N THR A 648 40.74 20.12 5.16
CA THR A 648 39.58 20.78 4.52
C THR A 648 38.44 20.99 5.51
N GLU A 649 38.16 20.00 6.35
CA GLU A 649 37.14 20.09 7.41
C GLU A 649 37.50 21.14 8.47
N THR A 650 38.77 21.18 8.88
CA THR A 650 39.28 22.19 9.82
C THR A 650 39.18 23.61 9.21
N LEU A 651 39.58 23.76 7.95
CA LEU A 651 39.51 25.03 7.23
C LEU A 651 38.06 25.49 7.07
N LEU A 652 37.12 24.59 6.75
CA LEU A 652 35.70 24.89 6.64
C LEU A 652 35.14 25.39 7.97
N THR A 653 35.46 24.69 9.05
CA THR A 653 35.01 25.03 10.41
C THR A 653 35.53 26.40 10.85
N GLU A 654 36.83 26.68 10.65
CA GLU A 654 37.42 27.98 11.03
C GLU A 654 36.97 29.14 10.13
N SER A 655 36.67 28.85 8.86
CA SER A 655 36.21 29.86 7.90
C SER A 655 34.78 30.31 8.21
N MET A 656 33.90 29.40 8.61
CA MET A 656 32.49 29.71 8.91
C MET A 656 32.27 30.60 10.14
N ILE A 657 33.32 30.89 10.93
CA ILE A 657 33.25 31.76 12.12
C ILE A 657 32.89 33.21 11.76
N SER A 658 33.26 33.70 10.57
CA SER A 658 32.90 35.05 10.14
C SER A 658 32.97 35.21 8.62
N LYS A 659 32.19 36.14 8.07
CA LYS A 659 32.15 36.40 6.62
C LYS A 659 33.54 36.77 6.05
N ASP A 660 34.30 37.60 6.76
CA ASP A 660 35.64 38.01 6.32
C ASP A 660 36.62 36.82 6.21
N ARG A 661 36.46 35.81 7.07
CA ARG A 661 37.26 34.57 7.02
C ARG A 661 36.85 33.66 5.87
N VAL A 662 35.56 33.55 5.58
CA VAL A 662 35.06 32.83 4.39
C VAL A 662 35.60 33.46 3.12
N ASP A 663 35.53 34.78 3.00
CA ASP A 663 35.98 35.51 1.81
C ASP A 663 37.51 35.37 1.63
N TYR A 664 38.29 35.46 2.71
CA TYR A 664 39.73 35.24 2.70
C TYR A 664 40.10 33.79 2.32
N ALA A 665 39.45 32.78 2.93
CA ALA A 665 39.72 31.37 2.64
C ALA A 665 39.37 31.01 1.20
N ASN A 666 38.25 31.53 0.67
CA ASN A 666 37.86 31.32 -0.72
C ASN A 666 38.87 31.93 -1.70
N GLN A 667 39.38 33.13 -1.42
CA GLN A 667 40.37 33.78 -2.28
C GLN A 667 41.68 32.97 -2.34
N GLU A 668 42.21 32.55 -1.20
CA GLU A 668 43.46 31.79 -1.13
C GLU A 668 43.31 30.37 -1.70
N LEU A 669 42.19 29.67 -1.43
CA LEU A 669 41.92 28.35 -2.02
C LEU A 669 41.82 28.42 -3.54
N THR A 670 41.21 29.46 -4.09
CA THR A 670 41.12 29.65 -5.54
C THR A 670 42.50 29.80 -6.17
N LEU A 671 43.37 30.61 -5.56
CA LEU A 671 44.76 30.78 -6.02
C LEU A 671 45.57 29.48 -5.92
N LEU A 672 45.34 28.69 -4.88
CA LEU A 672 46.05 27.44 -4.64
C LEU A 672 45.61 26.34 -5.61
N ILE A 673 44.30 26.24 -5.87
CA ILE A 673 43.73 25.33 -6.89
C ILE A 673 44.29 25.67 -8.28
N ASP A 674 44.37 26.95 -8.64
CA ASP A 674 44.95 27.35 -9.92
C ASP A 674 46.44 27.03 -10.01
N ARG A 675 47.22 27.12 -8.92
CA ARG A 675 48.61 26.67 -8.92
C ARG A 675 48.71 25.16 -9.11
N VAL A 676 47.88 24.36 -8.43
CA VAL A 676 47.89 22.89 -8.54
C VAL A 676 47.48 22.44 -9.94
N ARG A 677 46.47 23.06 -10.55
CA ARG A 677 46.04 22.77 -11.93
C ARG A 677 47.13 23.00 -12.98
N ASN A 678 48.08 23.89 -12.68
CA ASN A 678 49.18 24.24 -13.58
C ASN A 678 50.46 23.41 -13.35
N ILE A 679 50.45 22.45 -12.41
CA ILE A 679 51.57 21.50 -12.24
C ILE A 679 51.40 20.38 -13.28
N ALA A 680 52.36 20.25 -14.21
CA ALA A 680 52.31 19.21 -15.24
C ALA A 680 52.48 17.81 -14.64
N PRO A 681 51.74 16.79 -15.11
CA PRO A 681 51.89 15.42 -14.63
C PRO A 681 53.27 14.87 -15.01
N SER A 682 53.96 14.28 -14.05
CA SER A 682 55.28 13.68 -14.22
C SER A 682 55.22 12.53 -15.24
N ASN A 683 55.82 12.72 -16.41
CA ASN A 683 56.04 11.66 -17.40
C ASN A 683 56.93 10.56 -16.79
N CYS A 684 56.36 9.37 -16.54
CA CYS A 684 57.15 8.15 -16.33
C CYS A 684 57.77 7.71 -17.66
N LEU A 685 59.00 8.16 -17.89
CA LEU A 685 59.89 7.64 -18.94
C LEU A 685 60.27 6.19 -18.60
N TYR A 686 59.71 5.22 -19.33
CA TYR A 686 60.35 3.93 -19.52
C TYR A 686 61.37 4.07 -20.65
N GLN A 687 62.65 3.85 -20.33
CA GLN A 687 63.74 3.61 -21.28
C GLN A 687 64.24 2.16 -21.11
N PRO A 688 64.88 1.60 -22.16
CA PRO A 688 64.43 0.39 -22.86
C PRO A 688 64.72 -0.95 -22.17
#